data_AF-A0A433DGQ8-F1
#
_entry.id   AF-A0A433DGQ8-F1
#
_cell.length_a   1.000
_cell.length_b   1.000
_cell.length_c   1.000
_cell.angle_alpha   90.00
_cell.angle_beta   90.00
_cell.angle_gamma   90.00
#
_symmetry.space_group_name_H-M   'P 1'
#
loop_
_entity.id
_entity.type
_entity.pdbx_description
1 polymer ?
#
loop_
_entity_poly.entity_id
_entity_poly.type
_entity_poly.pdbx_seq_one_letter_code
_entity_poly.pdbx_strand_id
1 'polypeptide(L)'
;MLPNPSISPSQQRRIPSHGPNTRIIAAIDFGTTHSGFALVHVSGRIPEANYLWDDQLVPYCKNLTAILYEHSSTLFSITPSVESWGYSAIKNIPTYGLSKQSHFCSRFKLHLDESVSRQMPPLPPGYTVLEIIADYFRCLHGVFCEELKKSYGDTITPEAIAWYLTVPAMWSEHAKQQMRMAVVLAGIVPEEAQNDSSRLNIVLEPEAAALWCCEKANENMLQSGDTFIIVDAGGGTIDLTAHEILRDNNTGAESLREIVEGIGGPFGSTFIDDKFAKFVESRCGASVVQNFRNTHKSEWFMLMKAWEQLKREFKGPESFSGRNSERCLEIPRKLCDQMDQQHLEDTQSNLVITLTDMLNMFDPIVDKALDLVEKHLDRSQKRLAMKRKDVNAKINRMCFVGGFSASKYLWRRAQEKFGDRIEMVCPVDPGSAVVKGAVICGLNTRFITSRCARLTYGVKTSGPWTSTNPLGESAKYWNEVEAQMDYADNLFHAIVRRGQSVGVHELIQTVFFPVLTTQDIAKLELYTTDRDDEIYMVPSMRLAATLAVPLSRVDETLPVKLLFVQDASPSMNDGDKLSASKDGIKDVCHILNTADEVGLIKFSKSVITIWDMQPYSPVFKYSVDGMQIFGDSTSLFDAIIHGIRIFRQRAFLQSLERQQYKNILMVFTDGGENSSSTLFLEVKNSILNPGIPNFRFMLVLAGSGQDSNKNVIELCESSACKAYCIVIPVKNSREGVQNAFKIVQQNVQVLKNADPDNHQKTATLDLSFGSTQVTAEAFNEDGDKFRIEIDFLADRM
;
A
#
# COMPACT_ATOMS: atom_id res chain seq x y z
N MET A 1 -44.39 34.52 33.54
CA MET A 1 -43.75 33.20 33.32
C MET A 1 -44.16 32.72 31.94
N LEU A 2 -43.27 32.82 30.98
CA LEU A 2 -43.43 32.22 29.64
C LEU A 2 -42.60 30.93 29.64
N PRO A 3 -43.11 29.82 29.08
CA PRO A 3 -42.43 28.53 29.15
C PRO A 3 -41.24 28.48 28.19
N ASN A 4 -40.13 27.95 28.70
CA ASN A 4 -38.92 27.60 27.96
C ASN A 4 -39.25 26.75 26.72
N PRO A 5 -38.62 26.99 25.55
CA PRO A 5 -38.70 26.07 24.43
C PRO A 5 -38.02 24.76 24.82
N SER A 6 -38.82 23.68 24.80
CA SER A 6 -38.40 22.32 25.09
C SER A 6 -37.36 21.82 24.08
N ILE A 7 -36.20 21.44 24.59
CA ILE A 7 -35.13 20.73 23.87
C ILE A 7 -35.69 19.36 23.44
N SER A 8 -35.48 18.99 22.17
CA SER A 8 -35.94 17.70 21.63
C SER A 8 -35.17 16.51 22.25
N PRO A 9 -35.79 15.33 22.40
CA PRO A 9 -35.18 14.18 23.09
C PRO A 9 -34.06 13.44 22.33
N SER A 10 -33.60 13.93 21.17
CA SER A 10 -32.60 13.23 20.32
C SER A 10 -31.14 13.52 20.69
N GLN A 11 -30.86 14.27 21.76
CA GLN A 11 -29.49 14.62 22.16
C GLN A 11 -28.97 13.76 23.33
N GLN A 12 -29.06 12.43 23.20
CA GLN A 12 -28.39 11.52 24.15
C GLN A 12 -26.86 11.66 24.02
N ARG A 13 -26.20 11.73 25.17
CA ARG A 13 -24.75 11.96 25.37
C ARG A 13 -23.90 11.12 24.41
N ARG A 14 -23.30 11.75 23.39
CA ARG A 14 -22.16 11.16 22.67
C ARG A 14 -21.04 10.92 23.69
N ILE A 15 -20.65 9.66 23.88
CA ILE A 15 -19.52 9.28 24.75
C ILE A 15 -18.27 9.96 24.17
N PRO A 16 -17.41 10.63 24.97
CA PRO A 16 -16.21 11.25 24.46
C PRO A 16 -15.33 10.20 23.78
N SER A 17 -15.13 10.34 22.47
CA SER A 17 -14.34 9.41 21.66
C SER A 17 -12.86 9.80 21.54
N HIS A 18 -12.41 10.67 22.45
CA HIS A 18 -11.06 11.21 22.52
C HIS A 18 -10.30 10.63 23.71
N GLY A 19 -8.98 10.77 23.69
CA GLY A 19 -8.16 10.39 24.84
C GLY A 19 -8.67 11.05 26.13
N PRO A 20 -8.56 10.38 27.29
CA PRO A 20 -9.12 10.88 28.56
C PRO A 20 -8.56 12.25 28.97
N ASN A 21 -7.39 12.63 28.45
CA ASN A 21 -6.72 13.89 28.73
C ASN A 21 -6.98 14.97 27.66
N THR A 22 -7.67 14.65 26.56
CA THR A 22 -7.92 15.60 25.47
C THR A 22 -8.86 16.72 25.94
N ARG A 23 -8.42 17.96 25.76
CA ARG A 23 -9.19 19.18 26.06
C ARG A 23 -9.50 19.97 24.80
N ILE A 24 -8.62 19.92 23.81
CA ILE A 24 -8.78 20.62 22.52
C ILE A 24 -8.77 19.59 21.40
N ILE A 25 -9.70 19.77 20.46
CA ILE A 25 -9.63 19.14 19.15
C ILE A 25 -9.21 20.23 18.20
N ALA A 26 -8.09 20.03 17.51
CA ALA A 26 -7.56 20.96 16.54
C ALA A 26 -7.47 20.28 15.18
N ALA A 27 -7.71 21.02 14.12
CA ALA A 27 -7.58 20.54 12.75
C ALA A 27 -6.66 21.44 11.94
N ILE A 28 -5.91 20.82 11.04
CA ILE A 28 -5.14 21.51 10.01
C ILE A 28 -5.70 21.08 8.66
N ASP A 29 -6.12 22.06 7.88
CA ASP A 29 -6.45 21.88 6.48
C ASP A 29 -5.27 22.36 5.65
N PHE A 30 -4.47 21.40 5.17
CA PHE A 30 -3.30 21.68 4.35
C PHE A 30 -3.67 21.62 2.88
N GLY A 31 -4.15 22.74 2.31
CA GLY A 31 -4.57 22.79 0.91
C GLY A 31 -3.43 23.09 -0.06
N THR A 32 -3.62 22.76 -1.34
CA THR A 32 -2.65 23.02 -2.42
C THR A 32 -2.28 24.50 -2.54
N THR A 33 -3.27 25.37 -2.36
CA THR A 33 -3.13 26.82 -2.54
C THR A 33 -3.23 27.58 -1.23
N HIS A 34 -4.07 27.11 -0.31
CA HIS A 34 -4.33 27.78 0.95
C HIS A 34 -4.45 26.75 2.07
N SER A 35 -3.90 27.06 3.24
CA SER A 35 -3.96 26.20 4.42
C SER A 35 -4.39 26.99 5.65
N GLY A 36 -5.05 26.33 6.60
CA GLY A 36 -5.50 26.98 7.83
C GLY A 36 -5.79 25.97 8.92
N PHE A 37 -6.16 26.47 10.10
CA PHE A 37 -6.52 25.65 11.23
C PHE A 37 -7.86 26.06 11.83
N ALA A 38 -8.47 25.12 12.55
CA ALA A 38 -9.61 25.35 13.40
C ALA A 38 -9.47 24.55 14.69
N LEU A 39 -10.17 24.98 15.75
CA LEU A 39 -10.15 24.30 17.03
C LEU A 39 -11.51 24.38 17.73
N VAL A 40 -11.71 23.47 18.68
CA VAL A 40 -12.80 23.55 19.66
C VAL A 40 -12.33 22.94 20.96
N HIS A 41 -12.77 23.51 22.09
CA HIS A 41 -12.68 22.82 23.36
C HIS A 41 -13.69 21.66 23.40
N VAL A 42 -13.34 20.52 23.98
CA VAL A 42 -14.21 19.31 24.00
C VAL A 42 -15.56 19.53 24.69
N SER A 43 -15.68 20.57 25.54
CA SER A 43 -16.97 20.98 26.12
C SER A 43 -17.78 21.93 25.23
N GLY A 44 -17.14 22.51 24.22
CA GLY A 44 -17.76 23.34 23.18
C GLY A 44 -18.39 22.48 22.08
N ARG A 45 -19.15 23.14 21.20
CA ARG A 45 -19.80 22.49 20.05
C ARG A 45 -19.53 23.17 18.71
N ILE A 46 -19.00 24.39 18.70
CA ILE A 46 -18.82 25.18 17.49
C ILE A 46 -17.32 25.30 17.21
N PRO A 47 -16.82 24.69 16.12
CA PRO A 47 -15.45 24.89 15.68
C PRO A 47 -15.16 26.34 15.30
N GLU A 48 -14.05 26.85 15.79
CA GLU A 48 -13.55 28.19 15.49
C GLU A 48 -12.36 28.09 14.53
N ALA A 49 -12.50 28.65 13.33
CA ALA A 49 -11.42 28.73 12.36
C ALA A 49 -10.71 30.08 12.45
N ASN A 50 -9.42 30.12 12.16
CA ASN A 50 -8.68 31.38 12.14
C ASN A 50 -8.91 32.17 10.84
N TYR A 51 -9.25 33.46 10.95
CA TYR A 51 -9.40 34.39 9.82
C TYR A 51 -8.39 35.54 9.87
N LEU A 52 -7.54 35.59 10.91
CA LEU A 52 -6.55 36.63 11.09
C LEU A 52 -5.21 36.13 10.56
N TRP A 53 -4.81 36.65 9.40
CA TRP A 53 -3.59 36.27 8.71
C TRP A 53 -2.87 37.54 8.22
N ASP A 54 -1.55 37.57 8.40
CA ASP A 54 -0.73 38.69 7.94
C ASP A 54 -0.70 38.78 6.41
N ASP A 55 -0.72 40.02 5.90
CA ASP A 55 -0.63 40.36 4.46
C ASP A 55 -1.71 39.72 3.57
N GLN A 56 -2.74 39.14 4.17
CA GLN A 56 -3.85 38.49 3.48
C GLN A 56 -4.55 39.44 2.51
N LEU A 57 -4.82 38.98 1.29
CA LEU A 57 -5.44 39.80 0.25
C LEU A 57 -6.89 40.19 0.58
N VAL A 58 -7.65 39.22 1.10
CA VAL A 58 -9.06 39.33 1.48
C VAL A 58 -9.33 38.46 2.70
N PRO A 59 -10.30 38.80 3.57
CA PRO A 59 -10.66 37.95 4.71
C PRO A 59 -11.01 36.52 4.26
N TYR A 60 -10.28 35.54 4.76
CA TYR A 60 -10.45 34.13 4.43
C TYR A 60 -9.87 33.26 5.54
N CYS A 61 -10.44 32.07 5.77
CA CYS A 61 -10.12 31.21 6.91
C CYS A 61 -8.78 30.45 6.78
N LYS A 62 -7.99 30.74 5.75
CA LYS A 62 -6.75 30.05 5.40
C LYS A 62 -5.74 31.06 4.85
N ASN A 63 -4.46 30.89 5.17
CA ASN A 63 -3.36 31.61 4.56
C ASN A 63 -2.90 30.93 3.27
N LEU A 64 -2.09 31.61 2.45
CA LEU A 64 -1.49 31.03 1.26
C LEU A 64 -0.54 29.86 1.61
N THR A 65 -0.55 28.77 0.85
CA THR A 65 0.41 27.66 0.97
C THR A 65 1.69 27.98 0.19
N ALA A 66 2.50 28.89 0.74
CA ALA A 66 3.77 29.30 0.17
C ALA A 66 4.80 29.64 1.26
N ILE A 67 6.08 29.52 0.92
CA ILE A 67 7.20 29.83 1.81
C ILE A 67 8.33 30.49 1.01
N LEU A 68 9.03 31.43 1.65
CA LEU A 68 10.22 32.10 1.14
C LEU A 68 11.38 31.80 2.06
N TYR A 69 12.44 31.23 1.49
CA TYR A 69 13.68 30.97 2.19
C TYR A 69 14.72 32.04 1.89
N GLU A 70 15.51 32.38 2.91
CA GLU A 70 16.75 33.13 2.78
C GLU A 70 17.95 32.20 3.01
N HIS A 71 18.96 32.30 2.16
CA HIS A 71 20.25 31.65 2.35
C HIS A 71 21.21 32.56 3.11
N SER A 72 21.53 32.17 4.34
CA SER A 72 22.70 32.66 5.07
C SER A 72 23.90 31.83 4.66
N SER A 73 24.85 32.42 3.91
CA SER A 73 26.13 31.75 3.65
C SER A 73 27.02 31.86 4.89
N THR A 74 27.23 30.74 5.59
CA THR A 74 28.38 30.60 6.47
C THR A 74 29.46 29.78 5.76
N LEU A 75 30.74 30.00 6.08
CA LEU A 75 31.90 29.35 5.43
C LEU A 75 31.87 27.80 5.45
N PHE A 76 30.95 27.16 6.19
CA PHE A 76 30.92 25.72 6.44
C PHE A 76 29.56 25.04 6.23
N SER A 77 28.47 25.77 5.95
CA SER A 77 27.16 25.16 5.67
C SER A 77 26.19 26.13 4.99
N ILE A 78 25.39 25.60 4.05
CA ILE A 78 24.20 26.26 3.49
C ILE A 78 23.00 25.62 4.19
N THR A 79 22.51 26.24 5.25
CA THR A 79 21.24 25.85 5.88
C THR A 79 20.14 26.80 5.41
N PRO A 80 19.12 26.31 4.70
CA PRO A 80 17.99 27.14 4.33
C PRO A 80 17.25 27.61 5.59
N SER A 81 16.93 28.90 5.66
CA SER A 81 16.17 29.48 6.78
C SER A 81 14.90 30.13 6.26
N VAL A 82 13.77 29.88 6.93
CA VAL A 82 12.49 30.46 6.55
C VAL A 82 12.53 31.96 6.83
N GLU A 83 12.47 32.78 5.78
CA GLU A 83 12.40 34.24 5.88
C GLU A 83 10.96 34.69 6.14
N SER A 84 10.02 34.16 5.36
CA SER A 84 8.59 34.43 5.51
C SER A 84 7.74 33.34 4.88
N TRP A 85 6.46 33.32 5.19
CA TRP A 85 5.50 32.29 4.75
C TRP A 85 4.15 32.94 4.43
N GLY A 86 3.24 32.18 3.82
CA GLY A 86 1.93 32.70 3.48
C GLY A 86 1.97 33.83 2.46
N TYR A 87 1.06 34.79 2.60
CA TYR A 87 1.07 35.99 1.76
C TYR A 87 2.32 36.87 1.95
N SER A 88 2.88 36.91 3.17
CA SER A 88 4.14 37.61 3.44
C SER A 88 5.29 37.05 2.60
N ALA A 89 5.30 35.74 2.28
CA ALA A 89 6.30 35.14 1.39
C ALA A 89 6.29 35.72 -0.02
N ILE A 90 5.14 36.18 -0.54
CA ILE A 90 5.08 36.85 -1.85
C ILE A 90 5.50 38.31 -1.72
N LYS A 91 5.01 38.99 -0.68
CA LYS A 91 5.29 40.41 -0.46
C LYS A 91 6.78 40.68 -0.28
N ASN A 92 7.47 39.79 0.43
CA ASN A 92 8.87 39.95 0.81
C ASN A 92 9.86 39.42 -0.23
N ILE A 93 9.40 38.91 -1.38
CA ILE A 93 10.33 38.43 -2.41
C ILE A 93 11.21 39.61 -2.87
N PRO A 94 12.55 39.50 -2.77
CA PRO A 94 13.45 40.59 -3.14
C PRO A 94 13.25 41.02 -4.59
N THR A 95 13.23 42.34 -4.83
CA THR A 95 13.32 42.89 -6.19
C THR A 95 14.71 42.59 -6.76
N TYR A 96 14.78 42.31 -8.06
CA TYR A 96 16.02 41.93 -8.75
C TYR A 96 17.14 42.97 -8.49
N GLY A 97 18.32 42.52 -8.03
CA GLY A 97 19.49 43.37 -7.74
C GLY A 97 20.02 43.35 -6.30
N LEU A 98 19.32 42.69 -5.37
CA LEU A 98 19.80 42.43 -4.00
C LEU A 98 20.53 41.08 -3.92
N SER A 99 21.73 41.07 -3.32
CA SER A 99 22.67 39.94 -3.26
C SER A 99 22.22 38.72 -2.44
N LYS A 100 20.94 38.63 -2.06
CA LYS A 100 20.41 37.54 -1.24
C LYS A 100 19.89 36.42 -2.14
N GLN A 101 20.50 35.24 -2.06
CA GLN A 101 19.91 34.05 -2.67
C GLN A 101 18.64 33.69 -1.88
N SER A 102 17.48 33.82 -2.51
CA SER A 102 16.18 33.51 -1.90
C SER A 102 15.42 32.52 -2.77
N HIS A 103 14.66 31.61 -2.14
CA HIS A 103 13.86 30.61 -2.84
C HIS A 103 12.41 30.66 -2.41
N PHE A 104 11.54 31.01 -3.35
CA PHE A 104 10.10 30.97 -3.18
C PHE A 104 9.56 29.60 -3.59
N CYS A 105 8.88 28.92 -2.67
CA CYS A 105 8.24 27.63 -2.90
C CYS A 105 6.72 27.78 -2.72
N SER A 106 5.94 27.28 -3.67
CA SER A 106 4.47 27.26 -3.61
C SER A 106 3.94 26.00 -4.29
N ARG A 107 2.67 25.63 -4.02
CA ARG A 107 2.04 24.40 -4.53
C ARG A 107 2.87 23.14 -4.26
N PHE A 108 3.74 23.16 -3.24
CA PHE A 108 4.66 22.07 -2.94
C PHE A 108 3.93 20.79 -2.48
N LYS A 109 2.69 20.90 -1.98
CA LYS A 109 1.76 19.77 -1.74
C LYS A 109 1.64 18.84 -2.95
N LEU A 110 1.66 19.36 -4.17
CA LEU A 110 1.50 18.55 -5.39
C LEU A 110 2.67 17.61 -5.68
N HIS A 111 3.84 17.81 -5.05
CA HIS A 111 4.95 16.85 -5.16
C HIS A 111 4.68 15.53 -4.44
N LEU A 112 3.72 15.51 -3.49
CA LEU A 112 3.27 14.28 -2.83
C LEU A 112 2.27 13.47 -3.67
N ASP A 113 1.67 14.08 -4.70
CA ASP A 113 0.76 13.39 -5.61
C ASP A 113 1.55 12.76 -6.76
N GLU A 114 1.66 11.44 -6.76
CA GLU A 114 2.43 10.70 -7.78
C GLU A 114 1.91 10.90 -9.21
N SER A 115 0.64 11.24 -9.39
CA SER A 115 0.04 11.46 -10.71
C SER A 115 0.44 12.80 -11.32
N VAL A 116 0.75 13.79 -10.48
CA VAL A 116 1.07 15.17 -10.89
C VAL A 116 2.53 15.54 -10.65
N SER A 117 3.23 14.89 -9.71
CA SER A 117 4.58 15.26 -9.28
C SER A 117 5.59 15.35 -10.43
N ARG A 118 5.46 14.48 -11.46
CA ARG A 118 6.32 14.49 -12.66
C ARG A 118 6.15 15.74 -13.54
N GLN A 119 5.04 16.46 -13.40
CA GLN A 119 4.73 17.68 -14.14
C GLN A 119 5.08 18.94 -13.32
N MET A 120 5.43 18.79 -12.05
CA MET A 120 5.80 19.90 -11.18
C MET A 120 7.24 20.35 -11.48
N PRO A 121 7.53 21.67 -11.38
CA PRO A 121 8.90 22.17 -11.44
C PRO A 121 9.77 21.52 -10.34
N PRO A 122 11.05 21.22 -10.61
CA PRO A 122 11.93 20.65 -9.60
C PRO A 122 12.08 21.58 -8.40
N LEU A 123 12.18 20.99 -7.20
CA LEU A 123 12.50 21.73 -5.99
C LEU A 123 13.94 22.28 -6.05
N PRO A 124 14.24 23.39 -5.36
CA PRO A 124 15.60 23.91 -5.28
C PRO A 124 16.56 22.87 -4.68
N PRO A 125 17.85 22.85 -5.08
CA PRO A 125 18.83 21.93 -4.52
C PRO A 125 18.95 22.08 -3.00
N GLY A 126 18.95 20.96 -2.28
CA GLY A 126 19.02 20.93 -0.82
C GLY A 126 17.69 21.08 -0.08
N TYR A 127 16.56 21.05 -0.81
CA TYR A 127 15.22 21.06 -0.21
C TYR A 127 14.43 19.82 -0.60
N THR A 128 13.91 19.12 0.39
CA THR A 128 12.92 18.06 0.16
C THR A 128 11.50 18.61 0.33
N VAL A 129 10.53 17.97 -0.35
CA VAL A 129 9.11 18.32 -0.17
C VAL A 129 8.68 18.20 1.30
N LEU A 130 9.21 17.19 1.99
CA LEU A 130 8.88 16.88 3.37
C LEU A 130 9.33 18.00 4.32
N GLU A 131 10.56 18.49 4.15
CA GLU A 131 11.10 19.61 4.93
C GLU A 131 10.33 20.90 4.66
N ILE A 132 10.02 21.21 3.40
CA ILE A 132 9.23 22.40 3.04
C ILE A 132 7.85 22.38 3.70
N ILE A 133 7.18 21.21 3.71
CA ILE A 133 5.88 21.06 4.38
C ILE A 133 6.03 21.21 5.90
N ALA A 134 7.06 20.58 6.48
CA ALA A 134 7.33 20.67 7.91
C ALA A 134 7.62 22.12 8.37
N ASP A 135 8.37 22.88 7.58
CA ASP A 135 8.64 24.29 7.83
C ASP A 135 7.38 25.13 7.76
N TYR A 136 6.55 24.92 6.74
CA TYR A 136 5.25 25.59 6.64
C TYR A 136 4.34 25.25 7.83
N PHE A 137 4.29 23.98 8.24
CA PHE A 137 3.57 23.52 9.41
C PHE A 137 4.10 24.13 10.71
N ARG A 138 5.41 24.31 10.85
CA ARG A 138 6.00 24.96 12.02
C ARG A 138 5.55 26.42 12.14
N CYS A 139 5.51 27.16 11.02
CA CYS A 139 4.98 28.52 10.99
C CYS A 139 3.47 28.55 11.33
N LEU A 140 2.67 27.67 10.73
CA LEU A 140 1.24 27.57 11.01
C LEU A 140 0.95 27.19 12.48
N HIS A 141 1.72 26.26 13.03
CA HIS A 141 1.63 25.84 14.43
C HIS A 141 1.99 26.97 15.39
N GLY A 142 2.97 27.83 15.03
CA GLY A 142 3.28 29.04 15.80
C GLY A 142 2.07 29.95 15.98
N VAL A 143 1.36 30.26 14.89
CA VAL A 143 0.13 31.07 14.94
C VAL A 143 -0.97 30.36 15.75
N PHE A 144 -1.12 29.05 15.58
CA PHE A 144 -2.07 28.28 16.38
C PHE A 144 -1.76 28.39 17.88
N CYS A 145 -0.51 28.26 18.29
CA CYS A 145 -0.09 28.36 19.68
C CYS A 145 -0.38 29.76 20.26
N GLU A 146 -0.18 30.82 19.48
CA GLU A 146 -0.55 32.17 19.88
C GLU A 146 -2.06 32.32 20.08
N GLU A 147 -2.88 31.84 19.16
CA GLU A 147 -4.35 31.87 19.27
C GLU A 147 -4.86 31.01 20.44
N LEU A 148 -4.26 29.85 20.65
CA LEU A 148 -4.56 28.97 21.78
C LEU A 148 -4.25 29.67 23.10
N LYS A 149 -3.08 30.32 23.20
CA LYS A 149 -2.67 31.07 24.39
C LYS A 149 -3.56 32.29 24.64
N LYS A 150 -3.98 33.00 23.59
CA LYS A 150 -4.95 34.11 23.70
C LYS A 150 -6.30 33.62 24.26
N SER A 151 -6.76 32.46 23.81
CA SER A 151 -8.09 31.92 24.15
C SER A 151 -8.14 31.19 25.49
N TYR A 152 -7.07 30.47 25.87
CA TYR A 152 -7.04 29.57 27.03
C TYR A 152 -5.87 29.79 28.00
N GLY A 153 -4.99 30.76 27.74
CA GLY A 153 -3.76 30.96 28.51
C GLY A 153 -2.80 29.77 28.43
N ASP A 154 -1.96 29.60 29.45
CA ASP A 154 -0.98 28.49 29.53
C ASP A 154 -1.58 27.21 30.16
N THR A 155 -2.92 27.06 30.16
CA THR A 155 -3.62 25.95 30.83
C THR A 155 -3.71 24.67 29.98
N ILE A 156 -3.61 24.79 28.66
CA ILE A 156 -3.68 23.68 27.73
C ILE A 156 -2.25 23.25 27.39
N THR A 157 -1.87 22.05 27.80
CA THR A 157 -0.58 21.47 27.39
C THR A 157 -0.69 20.86 26.00
N PRO A 158 0.43 20.71 25.25
CA PRO A 158 0.41 20.06 23.94
C PRO A 158 -0.23 18.66 23.97
N GLU A 159 -0.04 17.90 25.05
CA GLU A 159 -0.58 16.54 25.25
C GLU A 159 -2.11 16.52 25.41
N ALA A 160 -2.73 17.67 25.66
CA ALA A 160 -4.17 17.83 25.74
C ALA A 160 -4.84 18.12 24.38
N ILE A 161 -4.07 18.18 23.28
CA ILE A 161 -4.57 18.51 21.94
C ILE A 161 -4.62 17.28 21.05
N ALA A 162 -5.79 16.92 20.53
CA ALA A 162 -5.92 15.90 19.49
C ALA A 162 -5.98 16.57 18.10
N TRP A 163 -5.02 16.26 17.24
CA TRP A 163 -4.88 16.83 15.90
C TRP A 163 -5.59 16.01 14.84
N TYR A 164 -6.27 16.70 13.92
CA TYR A 164 -6.95 16.14 12.75
C TYR A 164 -6.43 16.83 11.49
N LEU A 165 -5.52 16.19 10.78
CA LEU A 165 -4.92 16.69 9.55
C LEU A 165 -5.72 16.22 8.35
N THR A 166 -6.17 17.15 7.51
CA THR A 166 -6.93 16.79 6.30
C THR A 166 -6.02 16.44 5.13
N VAL A 167 -6.43 15.42 4.36
CA VAL A 167 -5.76 15.01 3.13
C VAL A 167 -6.78 14.70 2.03
N PRO A 168 -6.41 14.79 0.74
CA PRO A 168 -7.30 14.41 -0.35
C PRO A 168 -7.68 12.92 -0.28
N ALA A 169 -8.92 12.59 -0.66
CA ALA A 169 -9.41 11.21 -0.60
C ALA A 169 -8.75 10.26 -1.62
N MET A 170 -8.05 10.81 -2.61
CA MET A 170 -7.37 10.05 -3.68
C MET A 170 -5.89 9.75 -3.37
N TRP A 171 -5.36 10.28 -2.26
CA TRP A 171 -3.95 10.10 -1.93
C TRP A 171 -3.61 8.67 -1.48
N SER A 172 -2.43 8.21 -1.91
CA SER A 172 -1.87 6.92 -1.52
C SER A 172 -1.52 6.89 -0.03
N GLU A 173 -1.41 5.69 0.53
CA GLU A 173 -0.98 5.51 1.93
C GLU A 173 0.43 6.09 2.16
N HIS A 174 1.33 6.00 1.16
CA HIS A 174 2.63 6.67 1.17
C HIS A 174 2.49 8.19 1.37
N ALA A 175 1.64 8.86 0.59
CA ALA A 175 1.44 10.30 0.72
C ALA A 175 0.86 10.69 2.10
N LYS A 176 -0.05 9.87 2.65
CA LYS A 176 -0.58 10.06 4.01
C LYS A 176 0.51 9.89 5.08
N GLN A 177 1.41 8.92 4.91
CA GLN A 177 2.54 8.70 5.81
C GLN A 177 3.52 9.88 5.78
N GLN A 178 3.84 10.41 4.60
CA GLN A 178 4.67 11.62 4.44
C GLN A 178 4.04 12.82 5.18
N MET A 179 2.72 12.97 5.15
CA MET A 179 2.05 14.02 5.91
C MET A 179 2.20 13.88 7.42
N ARG A 180 2.14 12.64 7.96
CA ARG A 180 2.41 12.40 9.38
C ARG A 180 3.84 12.76 9.75
N MET A 181 4.80 12.33 8.93
CA MET A 181 6.22 12.66 9.12
C MET A 181 6.43 14.18 9.12
N ALA A 182 5.73 14.91 8.24
CA ALA A 182 5.81 16.37 8.20
C ALA A 182 5.32 17.03 9.51
N VAL A 183 4.25 16.50 10.12
CA VAL A 183 3.73 16.98 11.41
C VAL A 183 4.72 16.71 12.54
N VAL A 184 5.36 15.54 12.55
CA VAL A 184 6.42 15.19 13.52
C VAL A 184 7.62 16.11 13.35
N LEU A 185 8.13 16.25 12.11
CA LEU A 185 9.25 17.14 11.79
C LEU A 185 8.97 18.61 12.15
N ALA A 186 7.72 19.05 12.00
CA ALA A 186 7.29 20.38 12.40
C ALA A 186 7.27 20.59 13.94
N GLY A 187 7.35 19.51 14.73
CA GLY A 187 7.29 19.55 16.19
C GLY A 187 5.87 19.73 16.73
N ILE A 188 4.83 19.39 15.95
CA ILE A 188 3.42 19.49 16.37
C ILE A 188 3.04 18.33 17.30
N VAL A 189 3.57 17.14 17.01
CA VAL A 189 3.49 15.95 17.88
C VAL A 189 4.87 15.28 17.96
N PRO A 190 5.20 14.59 19.06
CA PRO A 190 6.45 13.83 19.14
C PRO A 190 6.38 12.56 18.28
N GLU A 191 7.54 11.98 17.94
CA GLU A 191 7.67 10.84 17.03
C GLU A 191 6.88 9.61 17.51
N GLU A 192 6.94 9.31 18.81
CA GLU A 192 6.20 8.22 19.43
C GLU A 192 4.67 8.37 19.33
N ALA A 193 4.17 9.58 19.09
CA ALA A 193 2.74 9.89 18.97
C ALA A 193 2.26 9.91 17.50
N GLN A 194 3.14 9.70 16.51
CA GLN A 194 2.81 9.78 15.09
C GLN A 194 1.63 8.86 14.69
N ASN A 195 1.55 7.69 15.34
CA ASN A 195 0.54 6.66 15.11
C ASN A 195 -0.48 6.53 16.26
N ASP A 196 -0.46 7.46 17.21
CA ASP A 196 -1.43 7.49 18.32
C ASP A 196 -2.69 8.28 17.90
N SER A 197 -3.81 7.58 17.74
CA SER A 197 -5.11 8.18 17.36
C SER A 197 -5.67 9.15 18.41
N SER A 198 -5.16 9.15 19.65
CA SER A 198 -5.50 10.17 20.64
C SER A 198 -4.75 11.48 20.43
N ARG A 199 -3.72 11.48 19.57
CA ARG A 199 -2.79 12.59 19.32
C ARG A 199 -2.87 13.11 17.89
N LEU A 200 -2.76 12.25 16.88
CA LEU A 200 -2.72 12.63 15.46
C LEU A 200 -3.58 11.71 14.57
N ASN A 201 -4.56 12.32 13.91
CA ASN A 201 -5.51 11.65 13.04
C ASN A 201 -5.46 12.23 11.63
N ILE A 202 -5.58 11.36 10.61
CA ILE A 202 -5.77 11.76 9.22
C ILE A 202 -7.27 11.74 8.91
N VAL A 203 -7.78 12.81 8.33
CA VAL A 203 -9.18 12.91 7.88
C VAL A 203 -9.19 13.16 6.38
N LEU A 204 -10.11 12.53 5.66
CA LEU A 204 -10.26 12.85 4.25
C LEU A 204 -11.01 14.19 4.12
N GLU A 205 -10.47 15.11 3.33
CA GLU A 205 -11.05 16.43 3.03
C GLU A 205 -12.56 16.36 2.70
N PRO A 206 -13.02 15.48 1.78
CA PRO A 206 -14.45 15.38 1.47
C PRO A 206 -15.31 14.81 2.61
N GLU A 207 -14.75 13.95 3.47
CA GLU A 207 -15.47 13.44 4.64
C GLU A 207 -15.65 14.55 5.68
N ALA A 208 -14.58 15.30 5.95
CA ALA A 208 -14.65 16.47 6.81
C ALA A 208 -15.73 17.44 6.32
N ALA A 209 -15.73 17.78 5.04
CA ALA A 209 -16.76 18.63 4.47
C ALA A 209 -18.18 18.04 4.56
N ALA A 210 -18.34 16.73 4.35
CA ALA A 210 -19.62 16.04 4.52
C ALA A 210 -20.14 16.17 5.96
N LEU A 211 -19.28 15.96 6.96
CA LEU A 211 -19.64 16.12 8.36
C LEU A 211 -20.02 17.56 8.69
N TRP A 212 -19.31 18.56 8.17
CA TRP A 212 -19.70 19.95 8.37
C TRP A 212 -21.10 20.22 7.79
N CYS A 213 -21.38 19.70 6.61
CA CYS A 213 -22.70 19.84 5.99
C CYS A 213 -23.79 19.14 6.83
N CYS A 214 -23.52 17.96 7.36
CA CYS A 214 -24.44 17.21 8.22
C CYS A 214 -24.65 17.87 9.60
N GLU A 215 -23.61 18.42 10.23
CA GLU A 215 -23.76 19.13 11.52
C GLU A 215 -24.64 20.38 11.35
N LYS A 216 -24.56 21.00 10.17
CA LYS A 216 -25.45 22.08 9.74
C LYS A 216 -26.74 21.57 9.09
N ALA A 217 -27.17 20.33 9.35
CA ALA A 217 -28.34 19.70 8.74
C ALA A 217 -29.62 20.54 8.79
N ASN A 218 -29.88 21.31 9.86
CA ASN A 218 -31.05 22.19 9.89
C ASN A 218 -30.94 23.37 8.93
N GLU A 219 -29.72 23.90 8.74
CA GLU A 219 -29.42 24.96 7.76
C GLU A 219 -29.33 24.39 6.33
N ASN A 220 -28.95 23.11 6.21
CA ASN A 220 -28.68 22.41 4.94
C ASN A 220 -29.77 21.39 4.54
N MET A 221 -30.85 21.30 5.31
CA MET A 221 -31.99 20.39 5.14
C MET A 221 -31.61 18.89 4.97
N LEU A 222 -30.55 18.42 5.62
CA LEU A 222 -30.12 17.02 5.57
C LEU A 222 -30.84 16.18 6.65
N GLN A 223 -31.24 14.96 6.31
CA GLN A 223 -31.94 14.02 7.17
C GLN A 223 -31.42 12.59 7.01
N SER A 224 -31.60 11.77 8.05
CA SER A 224 -31.40 10.32 7.97
C SER A 224 -32.04 9.71 6.71
N GLY A 225 -31.28 8.90 5.97
CA GLY A 225 -31.69 8.25 4.72
C GLY A 225 -31.39 9.04 3.46
N ASP A 226 -31.03 10.33 3.59
CA ASP A 226 -30.62 11.16 2.47
C ASP A 226 -29.32 10.65 1.84
N THR A 227 -29.24 10.86 0.53
CA THR A 227 -28.02 10.67 -0.24
C THR A 227 -27.61 11.99 -0.88
N PHE A 228 -26.33 12.32 -0.81
CA PHE A 228 -25.85 13.61 -1.26
C PHE A 228 -24.43 13.54 -1.82
N ILE A 229 -24.10 14.49 -2.69
CA ILE A 229 -22.75 14.68 -3.21
C ILE A 229 -22.12 15.90 -2.54
N ILE A 230 -20.88 15.76 -2.09
CA ILE A 230 -20.02 16.89 -1.75
C ILE A 230 -19.25 17.29 -3.00
N VAL A 231 -19.32 18.57 -3.36
CA VAL A 231 -18.52 19.20 -4.41
C VAL A 231 -17.55 20.15 -3.73
N ASP A 232 -16.35 19.65 -3.40
CA ASP A 232 -15.28 20.48 -2.85
C ASP A 232 -14.55 21.19 -3.97
N ALA A 233 -15.01 22.39 -4.29
CA ALA A 233 -14.38 23.25 -5.28
C ALA A 233 -13.36 24.16 -4.58
N GLY A 234 -12.10 23.74 -4.60
CA GLY A 234 -10.98 24.45 -4.00
C GLY A 234 -10.27 25.42 -4.95
N GLY A 235 -9.13 25.94 -4.48
CA GLY A 235 -8.28 26.80 -5.30
C GLY A 235 -7.51 26.04 -6.37
N GLY A 236 -6.95 24.88 -6.03
CA GLY A 236 -6.16 24.06 -6.95
C GLY A 236 -6.93 22.89 -7.59
N THR A 237 -7.80 22.24 -6.81
CA THR A 237 -8.52 21.03 -7.23
C THR A 237 -10.01 21.19 -7.04
N ILE A 238 -10.77 20.32 -7.72
CA ILE A 238 -12.16 20.06 -7.42
C ILE A 238 -12.28 18.57 -7.12
N ASP A 239 -12.82 18.23 -5.96
CA ASP A 239 -12.92 16.86 -5.46
C ASP A 239 -14.37 16.55 -5.09
N LEU A 240 -14.87 15.38 -5.50
CA LEU A 240 -16.25 14.97 -5.31
C LEU A 240 -16.35 13.63 -4.62
N THR A 241 -17.32 13.51 -3.71
CA THR A 241 -17.69 12.24 -3.07
C THR A 241 -19.20 12.17 -2.88
N ALA A 242 -19.75 10.96 -2.93
CA ALA A 242 -21.16 10.71 -2.71
C ALA A 242 -21.37 9.90 -1.44
N HIS A 243 -22.31 10.34 -0.60
CA HIS A 243 -22.55 9.79 0.72
C HIS A 243 -24.02 9.50 0.96
N GLU A 244 -24.27 8.57 1.88
CA GLU A 244 -25.58 8.23 2.42
C GLU A 244 -25.55 8.40 3.94
N ILE A 245 -26.52 9.13 4.48
CA ILE A 245 -26.74 9.23 5.92
C ILE A 245 -27.52 8.00 6.36
N LEU A 246 -26.87 7.14 7.13
CA LEU A 246 -27.49 5.98 7.74
C LEU A 246 -28.02 6.34 9.11
N ARG A 247 -29.08 5.66 9.53
CA ARG A 247 -29.59 5.72 10.89
C ARG A 247 -29.70 4.31 11.43
N ASP A 248 -29.07 4.08 12.57
CA ASP A 248 -29.24 2.84 13.32
C ASP A 248 -30.64 2.84 13.95
N ASN A 249 -31.47 1.86 13.59
CA ASN A 249 -32.85 1.77 14.08
C ASN A 249 -32.94 1.44 15.58
N ASN A 250 -31.90 0.85 16.17
CA ASN A 250 -31.86 0.46 17.57
C ASN A 250 -31.34 1.60 18.46
N THR A 251 -30.27 2.27 18.04
CA THR A 251 -29.61 3.32 18.83
C THR A 251 -30.06 4.73 18.45
N GLY A 252 -30.69 4.88 17.28
CA GLY A 252 -31.05 6.17 16.70
C GLY A 252 -29.84 6.99 16.22
N ALA A 253 -28.61 6.44 16.31
CA ALA A 253 -27.40 7.12 15.92
C ALA A 253 -27.30 7.27 14.40
N GLU A 254 -26.89 8.45 13.96
CA GLU A 254 -26.61 8.72 12.56
C GLU A 254 -25.15 8.44 12.23
N SER A 255 -24.92 7.92 11.03
CA SER A 255 -23.59 7.72 10.48
C SER A 255 -23.56 8.00 8.98
N LEU A 256 -22.36 8.08 8.42
CA LEU A 256 -22.10 8.35 7.03
C LEU A 256 -21.41 7.15 6.40
N ARG A 257 -21.82 6.86 5.17
CA ARG A 257 -21.18 5.87 4.31
C ARG A 257 -21.00 6.42 2.91
N GLU A 258 -19.83 6.18 2.35
CA GLU A 258 -19.56 6.47 0.94
C GLU A 258 -20.34 5.51 0.00
N ILE A 259 -20.96 6.07 -1.04
CA ILE A 259 -21.77 5.34 -2.02
C ILE A 259 -20.87 4.75 -3.12
N VAL A 260 -19.97 5.58 -3.65
CA VAL A 260 -19.05 5.25 -4.74
C VAL A 260 -17.75 6.02 -4.54
N GLU A 261 -16.63 5.50 -5.07
CA GLU A 261 -15.35 6.21 -4.97
C GLU A 261 -15.44 7.64 -5.54
N GLY A 262 -14.81 8.56 -4.82
CA GLY A 262 -14.69 9.94 -5.26
C GLY A 262 -13.92 10.12 -6.57
N ILE A 263 -14.14 11.26 -7.21
CA ILE A 263 -13.38 11.69 -8.39
C ILE A 263 -12.93 13.13 -8.21
N GLY A 264 -11.82 13.50 -8.84
CA GLY A 264 -11.29 14.86 -8.75
C GLY A 264 -10.57 15.31 -10.02
N GLY A 265 -10.23 16.59 -10.08
CA GLY A 265 -9.49 17.17 -11.20
C GLY A 265 -8.78 18.49 -10.90
N PRO A 266 -7.69 18.82 -11.63
CA PRO A 266 -6.89 20.02 -11.41
C PRO A 266 -7.46 21.23 -12.17
N PHE A 267 -8.60 21.76 -11.71
CA PHE A 267 -9.23 22.95 -12.31
C PHE A 267 -9.98 23.79 -11.28
N GLY A 268 -9.35 24.02 -10.12
CA GLY A 268 -9.84 24.97 -9.12
C GLY A 268 -9.74 26.44 -9.56
N SER A 269 -10.10 27.36 -8.66
CA SER A 269 -10.17 28.80 -9.00
C SER A 269 -8.84 29.42 -9.44
N THR A 270 -7.67 28.85 -9.11
CA THR A 270 -6.39 29.43 -9.55
C THR A 270 -6.13 29.27 -11.05
N PHE A 271 -6.85 28.36 -11.72
CA PHE A 271 -6.76 28.24 -13.18
C PHE A 271 -7.43 29.43 -13.89
N ILE A 272 -8.36 30.10 -13.21
CA ILE A 272 -8.93 31.39 -13.65
C ILE A 272 -7.86 32.49 -13.52
N ASP A 273 -7.04 32.45 -12.48
CA ASP A 273 -5.90 33.37 -12.31
C ASP A 273 -4.85 33.17 -13.40
N ASP A 274 -4.59 31.92 -13.80
CA ASP A 274 -3.69 31.62 -14.91
C ASP A 274 -4.26 32.15 -16.24
N LYS A 275 -5.59 32.07 -16.45
CA LYS A 275 -6.26 32.68 -17.61
C LYS A 275 -6.17 34.21 -17.60
N PHE A 276 -6.32 34.84 -16.44
CA PHE A 276 -6.09 36.27 -16.29
C PHE A 276 -4.66 36.67 -16.59
N ALA A 277 -3.67 35.91 -16.10
CA ALA A 277 -2.28 36.20 -16.43
C ALA A 277 -2.00 36.11 -17.95
N LYS A 278 -2.63 35.16 -18.65
CA LYS A 278 -2.58 35.09 -20.12
C LYS A 278 -3.30 36.24 -20.80
N PHE A 279 -4.39 36.73 -20.23
CA PHE A 279 -5.05 37.95 -20.70
C PHE A 279 -4.09 39.15 -20.58
N VAL A 280 -3.40 39.33 -19.45
CA VAL A 280 -2.39 40.39 -19.30
C VAL A 280 -1.26 40.24 -20.32
N GLU A 281 -0.74 39.02 -20.52
CA GLU A 281 0.26 38.75 -21.58
C GLU A 281 -0.22 39.20 -22.98
N SER A 282 -1.50 39.01 -23.30
CA SER A 282 -2.06 39.41 -24.60
C SER A 282 -2.24 40.92 -24.75
N ARG A 283 -2.39 41.66 -23.65
CA ARG A 283 -2.60 43.12 -23.64
C ARG A 283 -1.30 43.90 -23.47
N CYS A 284 -0.28 43.29 -22.86
CA CYS A 284 0.93 43.97 -22.43
C CYS A 284 2.21 43.42 -23.09
N GLY A 285 2.08 42.41 -23.95
CA GLY A 285 3.20 41.67 -24.53
C GLY A 285 3.65 40.49 -23.65
N ALA A 286 3.65 39.29 -24.22
CA ALA A 286 3.88 38.06 -23.46
C ALA A 286 5.29 37.98 -22.85
N SER A 287 6.33 38.33 -23.61
CA SER A 287 7.72 38.34 -23.13
C SER A 287 7.94 39.38 -22.03
N VAL A 288 7.32 40.56 -22.18
CA VAL A 288 7.37 41.66 -21.22
C VAL A 288 6.76 41.24 -19.89
N VAL A 289 5.55 40.68 -19.92
CA VAL A 289 4.86 40.21 -18.71
C VAL A 289 5.61 39.07 -18.03
N GLN A 290 6.14 38.11 -18.79
CA GLN A 290 6.93 37.00 -18.22
C GLN A 290 8.20 37.52 -17.53
N ASN A 291 8.93 38.45 -18.16
CA ASN A 291 10.08 39.09 -17.54
C ASN A 291 9.68 39.90 -16.29
N PHE A 292 8.59 40.65 -16.36
CA PHE A 292 8.08 41.45 -15.26
C PHE A 292 7.69 40.59 -14.05
N ARG A 293 7.01 39.46 -14.27
CA ARG A 293 6.65 38.50 -13.21
C ARG A 293 7.86 37.94 -12.48
N ASN A 294 9.00 37.83 -13.16
CA ASN A 294 10.24 37.33 -12.57
C ASN A 294 11.03 38.42 -11.83
N THR A 295 10.98 39.65 -12.33
CA THR A 295 11.83 40.78 -11.86
C THR A 295 11.12 41.72 -10.87
N HIS A 296 9.78 41.79 -10.92
CA HIS A 296 8.92 42.75 -10.20
C HIS A 296 7.73 42.04 -9.52
N LYS A 297 8.04 41.03 -8.71
CA LYS A 297 7.04 40.14 -8.09
C LYS A 297 6.06 40.87 -7.18
N SER A 298 6.50 41.88 -6.43
CA SER A 298 5.66 42.67 -5.54
C SER A 298 4.63 43.50 -6.30
N GLU A 299 5.02 44.14 -7.41
CA GLU A 299 4.09 44.90 -8.27
C GLU A 299 3.14 43.96 -9.02
N TRP A 300 3.63 42.80 -9.49
CA TRP A 300 2.75 41.76 -10.03
C TRP A 300 1.72 41.29 -8.99
N PHE A 301 2.14 41.11 -7.74
CA PHE A 301 1.25 40.74 -6.64
C PHE A 301 0.16 41.79 -6.39
N MET A 302 0.48 43.08 -6.48
CA MET A 302 -0.52 44.15 -6.35
C MET A 302 -1.56 44.11 -7.48
N LEU A 303 -1.14 43.82 -8.71
CA LEU A 303 -2.09 43.59 -9.83
C LEU A 303 -2.97 42.36 -9.57
N MET A 304 -2.38 41.25 -9.11
CA MET A 304 -3.13 40.04 -8.76
C MET A 304 -4.09 40.25 -7.58
N LYS A 305 -3.77 41.14 -6.64
CA LYS A 305 -4.67 41.55 -5.56
C LYS A 305 -5.92 42.25 -6.10
N ALA A 306 -5.74 43.21 -7.01
CA ALA A 306 -6.86 43.90 -7.64
C ALA A 306 -7.72 42.93 -8.47
N TRP A 307 -7.06 42.00 -9.17
CA TRP A 307 -7.74 40.91 -9.88
C TRP A 307 -8.54 39.99 -8.95
N GLU A 308 -7.99 39.56 -7.81
CA GLU A 308 -8.68 38.67 -6.87
C GLU A 308 -9.99 39.30 -6.39
N GLN A 309 -10.00 40.60 -6.09
CA GLN A 309 -11.23 41.31 -5.73
C GLN A 309 -12.26 41.26 -6.87
N LEU A 310 -11.84 41.61 -8.09
CA LEU A 310 -12.73 41.61 -9.26
C LEU A 310 -13.28 40.20 -9.56
N LYS A 311 -12.44 39.18 -9.49
CA LYS A 311 -12.79 37.77 -9.69
C LYS A 311 -13.88 37.33 -8.71
N ARG A 312 -13.78 37.70 -7.43
CA ARG A 312 -14.77 37.33 -6.39
C ARG A 312 -16.10 38.06 -6.55
N GLU A 313 -16.09 39.26 -7.11
CA GLU A 313 -17.29 40.06 -7.37
C GLU A 313 -18.08 39.60 -8.60
N PHE A 314 -17.47 38.79 -9.48
CA PHE A 314 -18.10 38.32 -10.71
C PHE A 314 -19.27 37.37 -10.45
N LYS A 315 -20.46 37.77 -10.91
CA LYS A 315 -21.70 37.00 -10.84
C LYS A 315 -22.20 36.54 -12.22
N GLY A 316 -21.53 36.95 -13.30
CA GLY A 316 -21.93 36.73 -14.70
C GLY A 316 -22.40 38.00 -15.40
N PRO A 317 -23.19 37.90 -16.51
CA PRO A 317 -23.56 39.03 -17.36
C PRO A 317 -24.14 40.24 -16.63
N GLU A 318 -24.94 40.02 -15.59
CA GLU A 318 -25.50 41.08 -14.74
C GLU A 318 -24.45 41.99 -14.08
N SER A 319 -23.23 41.47 -13.86
CA SER A 319 -22.10 42.22 -13.30
C SER A 319 -21.60 43.30 -14.26
N PHE A 320 -21.92 43.19 -15.55
CA PHE A 320 -21.46 44.10 -16.60
C PHE A 320 -22.61 44.91 -17.24
N SER A 321 -23.66 45.20 -16.46
CA SER A 321 -24.83 45.96 -16.92
C SER A 321 -24.71 47.47 -16.68
N GLY A 322 -25.39 48.27 -17.51
CA GLY A 322 -25.48 49.73 -17.34
C GLY A 322 -24.16 50.47 -17.54
N ARG A 323 -23.84 51.45 -16.67
CA ARG A 323 -22.58 52.22 -16.70
C ARG A 323 -21.33 51.40 -16.33
N ASN A 324 -21.50 50.13 -15.96
CA ASN A 324 -20.46 49.21 -15.53
C ASN A 324 -20.16 48.15 -16.61
N SER A 325 -20.24 48.50 -17.90
CA SER A 325 -20.01 47.55 -19.01
C SER A 325 -18.57 47.06 -19.14
N GLU A 326 -17.63 47.72 -18.46
CA GLU A 326 -16.21 47.40 -18.46
C GLU A 326 -15.63 47.49 -17.04
N ARG A 327 -14.49 46.87 -16.81
CA ARG A 327 -13.70 46.97 -15.58
C ARG A 327 -12.28 47.33 -15.93
N CYS A 328 -11.71 48.28 -15.21
CA CYS A 328 -10.34 48.71 -15.44
C CYS A 328 -9.48 48.31 -14.26
N LEU A 329 -8.35 47.65 -14.53
CA LEU A 329 -7.27 47.47 -13.56
C LEU A 329 -6.08 48.31 -14.00
N GLU A 330 -5.54 49.11 -13.08
CA GLU A 330 -4.35 49.91 -13.37
C GLU A 330 -3.14 48.99 -13.63
N ILE A 331 -2.43 49.27 -14.72
CA ILE A 331 -1.21 48.56 -15.05
C ILE A 331 -0.05 49.17 -14.23
N PRO A 332 0.76 48.35 -13.54
CA PRO A 332 1.94 48.87 -12.85
C PRO A 332 2.81 49.71 -13.78
N ARG A 333 3.18 50.93 -13.36
CA ARG A 333 3.98 51.85 -14.19
C ARG A 333 5.25 51.21 -14.76
N LYS A 334 5.97 50.43 -13.94
CA LYS A 334 7.18 49.70 -14.36
C LYS A 334 6.93 48.63 -15.43
N LEU A 335 5.69 48.13 -15.53
CA LEU A 335 5.28 47.23 -16.60
C LEU A 335 5.00 48.05 -17.87
N CYS A 336 4.31 49.18 -17.77
CA CYS A 336 4.14 50.12 -18.90
C CYS A 336 5.49 50.55 -19.49
N ASP A 337 6.47 50.88 -18.65
CA ASP A 337 7.80 51.32 -19.09
C ASP A 337 8.56 50.26 -19.93
N GLN A 338 8.13 48.99 -19.87
CA GLN A 338 8.72 47.87 -20.62
C GLN A 338 7.90 47.44 -21.85
N MET A 339 6.71 48.01 -22.06
CA MET A 339 5.87 47.71 -23.21
C MET A 339 6.38 48.39 -24.48
N ASP A 340 6.08 47.80 -25.63
CA ASP A 340 6.22 48.50 -26.91
C ASP A 340 5.12 49.56 -27.10
N GLN A 341 5.31 50.42 -28.10
CA GLN A 341 4.40 51.53 -28.37
C GLN A 341 2.97 51.06 -28.71
N GLN A 342 2.82 49.92 -29.40
CA GLN A 342 1.51 49.39 -29.77
C GLN A 342 0.72 49.00 -28.52
N HIS A 343 1.31 48.22 -27.61
CA HIS A 343 0.65 47.82 -26.37
C HIS A 343 0.38 49.01 -25.43
N LEU A 344 1.24 50.03 -25.43
CA LEU A 344 1.00 51.27 -24.68
C LEU A 344 -0.22 52.05 -25.20
N GLU A 345 -0.32 52.20 -26.53
CA GLU A 345 -1.46 52.87 -27.18
C GLU A 345 -2.77 52.09 -26.96
N ASP A 346 -2.71 50.76 -27.06
CA ASP A 346 -3.86 49.87 -26.89
C ASP A 346 -4.38 49.84 -25.43
N THR A 347 -3.50 49.92 -24.44
CA THR A 347 -3.87 49.81 -23.02
C THR A 347 -4.13 51.15 -22.35
N GLN A 348 -3.45 52.23 -22.76
CA GLN A 348 -3.54 53.53 -22.09
C GLN A 348 -3.35 53.42 -20.55
N SER A 349 -2.36 52.62 -20.13
CA SER A 349 -2.04 52.30 -18.73
C SER A 349 -3.13 51.56 -17.93
N ASN A 350 -4.18 51.06 -18.59
CA ASN A 350 -5.26 50.31 -17.94
C ASN A 350 -5.57 49.01 -18.67
N LEU A 351 -5.82 47.94 -17.91
CA LEU A 351 -6.40 46.71 -18.42
C LEU A 351 -7.91 46.85 -18.43
N VAL A 352 -8.48 47.14 -19.60
CA VAL A 352 -9.93 47.11 -19.83
C VAL A 352 -10.37 45.66 -19.98
N ILE A 353 -11.23 45.20 -19.06
CA ILE A 353 -11.78 43.85 -18.99
C ILE A 353 -13.27 43.93 -19.29
N THR A 354 -13.68 43.27 -20.37
CA THR A 354 -15.08 43.18 -20.79
C THR A 354 -15.78 41.95 -20.19
N LEU A 355 -17.11 41.87 -20.33
CA LEU A 355 -17.85 40.65 -20.01
C LEU A 355 -17.31 39.44 -20.79
N THR A 356 -17.03 39.62 -22.08
CA THR A 356 -16.50 38.56 -22.95
C THR A 356 -15.16 38.04 -22.42
N ASP A 357 -14.28 38.93 -21.95
CA ASP A 357 -13.01 38.52 -21.34
C ASP A 357 -13.23 37.72 -20.06
N MET A 358 -14.14 38.17 -19.18
CA MET A 358 -14.49 37.44 -17.96
C MET A 358 -15.04 36.04 -18.27
N LEU A 359 -15.95 35.92 -19.23
CA LEU A 359 -16.50 34.62 -19.65
C LEU A 359 -15.39 33.72 -20.23
N ASN A 360 -14.52 34.25 -21.09
CA ASN A 360 -13.39 33.51 -21.65
C ASN A 360 -12.39 33.00 -20.58
N MET A 361 -12.28 33.71 -19.45
CA MET A 361 -11.46 33.30 -18.32
C MET A 361 -12.16 32.26 -17.42
N PHE A 362 -13.48 32.40 -17.19
CA PHE A 362 -14.24 31.56 -16.26
C PHE A 362 -14.81 30.29 -16.91
N ASP A 363 -15.45 30.39 -18.06
CA ASP A 363 -16.22 29.30 -18.68
C ASP A 363 -15.40 28.03 -18.88
N PRO A 364 -14.16 28.07 -19.40
CA PRO A 364 -13.38 26.85 -19.59
C PRO A 364 -13.09 26.07 -18.29
N ILE A 365 -13.10 26.75 -17.14
CA ILE A 365 -12.84 26.16 -15.82
C ILE A 365 -14.15 25.71 -15.18
N VAL A 366 -15.18 26.55 -15.24
CA VAL A 366 -16.52 26.23 -14.72
C VAL A 366 -17.14 25.06 -15.49
N ASP A 367 -17.02 25.02 -16.82
CA ASP A 367 -17.56 23.92 -17.63
C ASP A 367 -16.93 22.58 -17.25
N LYS A 368 -15.59 22.54 -17.11
CA LYS A 368 -14.87 21.35 -16.64
C LYS A 368 -15.32 20.91 -15.25
N ALA A 369 -15.52 21.86 -14.33
CA ALA A 369 -16.03 21.59 -12.99
C ALA A 369 -17.41 20.92 -13.06
N LEU A 370 -18.34 21.53 -13.80
CA LEU A 370 -19.71 21.03 -13.91
C LEU A 370 -19.82 19.74 -14.72
N ASP A 371 -18.91 19.47 -15.65
CA ASP A 371 -18.84 18.18 -16.34
C ASP A 371 -18.32 17.07 -15.42
N LEU A 372 -17.40 17.39 -14.51
CA LEU A 372 -16.97 16.45 -13.47
C LEU A 372 -18.12 16.15 -12.49
N VAL A 373 -18.89 17.17 -12.09
CA VAL A 373 -20.10 17.01 -11.26
C VAL A 373 -21.12 16.09 -11.93
N GLU A 374 -21.45 16.31 -13.20
CA GLU A 374 -22.39 15.46 -13.95
C GLU A 374 -21.92 14.00 -13.99
N LYS A 375 -20.65 13.76 -14.34
CA LYS A 375 -20.06 12.41 -14.36
C LYS A 375 -20.17 11.71 -13.02
N HIS A 376 -19.89 12.42 -11.93
CA HIS A 376 -19.98 11.83 -10.59
C HIS A 376 -21.43 11.57 -10.17
N LEU A 377 -22.35 12.48 -10.51
CA LEU A 377 -23.78 12.30 -10.25
C LEU A 377 -24.30 11.02 -10.92
N ASP A 378 -24.02 10.84 -12.21
CA ASP A 378 -24.43 9.65 -12.97
C ASP A 378 -23.86 8.37 -12.36
N ARG A 379 -22.56 8.38 -12.01
CA ARG A 379 -21.89 7.24 -11.39
C ARG A 379 -22.52 6.90 -10.03
N SER A 380 -22.80 7.93 -9.22
CA SER A 380 -23.36 7.80 -7.88
C SER A 380 -24.79 7.26 -7.93
N GLN A 381 -25.63 7.76 -8.85
CA GLN A 381 -26.99 7.26 -9.07
C GLN A 381 -26.97 5.78 -9.46
N LYS A 382 -26.14 5.39 -10.45
CA LYS A 382 -26.01 3.99 -10.87
C LYS A 382 -25.57 3.08 -9.73
N ARG A 383 -24.56 3.49 -8.96
CA ARG A 383 -24.04 2.69 -7.84
C ARG A 383 -25.05 2.56 -6.71
N LEU A 384 -25.76 3.64 -6.38
CA LEU A 384 -26.82 3.63 -5.38
C LEU A 384 -27.96 2.70 -5.76
N ALA A 385 -28.44 2.78 -7.01
CA ALA A 385 -29.50 1.91 -7.53
C ALA A 385 -29.13 0.43 -7.47
N MET A 386 -27.89 0.09 -7.87
CA MET A 386 -27.37 -1.28 -7.73
C MET A 386 -27.31 -1.73 -6.27
N LYS A 387 -26.79 -0.89 -5.37
CA LYS A 387 -26.61 -1.20 -3.94
C LYS A 387 -27.94 -1.42 -3.22
N ARG A 388 -28.95 -0.59 -3.53
CA ARG A 388 -30.31 -0.70 -2.97
C ARG A 388 -31.19 -1.71 -3.70
N LYS A 389 -30.75 -2.25 -4.85
CA LYS A 389 -31.57 -3.04 -5.77
C LYS A 389 -32.89 -2.33 -6.12
N ASP A 390 -32.82 -1.02 -6.26
CA ASP A 390 -33.95 -0.14 -6.53
C ASP A 390 -33.56 0.90 -7.58
N VAL A 391 -34.17 0.80 -8.76
CA VAL A 391 -33.92 1.70 -9.89
C VAL A 391 -34.39 3.13 -9.63
N ASN A 392 -35.26 3.34 -8.64
CA ASN A 392 -35.75 4.67 -8.25
C ASN A 392 -34.87 5.33 -7.20
N ALA A 393 -33.84 4.65 -6.69
CA ALA A 393 -32.91 5.25 -5.76
C ALA A 393 -32.17 6.42 -6.43
N LYS A 394 -32.23 7.60 -5.81
CA LYS A 394 -31.69 8.83 -6.38
C LYS A 394 -30.81 9.55 -5.36
N ILE A 395 -29.80 10.26 -5.87
CA ILE A 395 -29.08 11.26 -5.09
C ILE A 395 -30.02 12.45 -4.85
N ASN A 396 -30.21 12.82 -3.59
CA ASN A 396 -31.17 13.85 -3.17
C ASN A 396 -30.57 15.26 -3.24
N ARG A 397 -29.30 15.41 -2.82
CA ARG A 397 -28.68 16.72 -2.60
C ARG A 397 -27.27 16.86 -3.16
N MET A 398 -26.86 18.09 -3.43
CA MET A 398 -25.49 18.47 -3.77
C MET A 398 -25.04 19.62 -2.88
N CYS A 399 -23.96 19.43 -2.14
CA CYS A 399 -23.37 20.41 -1.23
C CYS A 399 -22.07 20.97 -1.81
N PHE A 400 -22.07 22.25 -2.19
CA PHE A 400 -20.91 22.96 -2.72
C PHE A 400 -20.10 23.56 -1.57
N VAL A 401 -18.85 23.11 -1.42
CA VAL A 401 -17.90 23.52 -0.38
C VAL A 401 -16.57 23.91 -1.02
N GLY A 402 -15.63 24.42 -0.22
CA GLY A 402 -14.34 24.91 -0.72
C GLY A 402 -14.39 26.37 -1.15
N GLY A 403 -13.20 26.98 -1.32
CA GLY A 403 -13.08 28.41 -1.59
C GLY A 403 -13.69 28.86 -2.92
N PHE A 404 -13.65 28.01 -3.96
CA PHE A 404 -14.23 28.34 -5.26
C PHE A 404 -15.76 28.25 -5.25
N SER A 405 -16.35 27.44 -4.37
CA SER A 405 -17.81 27.42 -4.17
C SER A 405 -18.40 28.73 -3.64
N ALA A 406 -17.57 29.65 -3.14
CA ALA A 406 -18.01 31.02 -2.83
C ALA A 406 -18.28 31.87 -4.08
N SER A 407 -17.79 31.44 -5.26
CA SER A 407 -18.02 32.11 -6.55
C SER A 407 -19.51 32.09 -6.90
N LYS A 408 -20.09 33.30 -7.00
CA LYS A 408 -21.49 33.46 -7.41
C LYS A 408 -21.72 32.98 -8.85
N TYR A 409 -20.72 33.14 -9.72
CA TYR A 409 -20.81 32.65 -11.10
C TYR A 409 -20.85 31.12 -11.17
N LEU A 410 -19.95 30.42 -10.46
CA LEU A 410 -19.96 28.94 -10.39
C LEU A 410 -21.30 28.44 -9.84
N TRP A 411 -21.76 29.03 -8.73
CA TRP A 411 -23.04 28.67 -8.12
C TRP A 411 -24.21 28.85 -9.08
N ARG A 412 -24.28 29.97 -9.81
CA ARG A 412 -25.35 30.24 -10.77
C ARG A 412 -25.34 29.21 -11.91
N ARG A 413 -24.17 28.97 -12.52
CA ARG A 413 -24.02 27.98 -13.61
C ARG A 413 -24.37 26.56 -13.13
N ALA A 414 -24.05 26.22 -11.89
CA ALA A 414 -24.43 24.94 -11.30
C ALA A 414 -25.95 24.83 -11.06
N GLN A 415 -26.58 25.90 -10.54
CA GLN A 415 -28.05 25.98 -10.39
C GLN A 415 -28.77 25.84 -11.74
N GLU A 416 -28.30 26.54 -12.77
CA GLU A 416 -28.83 26.43 -14.13
C GLU A 416 -28.73 24.99 -14.69
N LYS A 417 -27.64 24.27 -14.40
CA LYS A 417 -27.42 22.91 -14.92
C LYS A 417 -28.11 21.81 -14.11
N PHE A 418 -28.22 21.97 -12.78
CA PHE A 418 -28.60 20.89 -11.87
C PHE A 418 -29.81 21.19 -10.99
N GLY A 419 -30.19 22.45 -10.78
CA GLY A 419 -31.20 22.85 -9.79
C GLY A 419 -32.58 22.22 -9.99
N ASP A 420 -32.94 21.89 -11.22
CA ASP A 420 -34.20 21.19 -11.54
C ASP A 420 -34.17 19.68 -11.23
N ARG A 421 -32.96 19.10 -11.10
CA ARG A 421 -32.73 17.65 -10.93
C ARG A 421 -32.39 17.28 -9.49
N ILE A 422 -31.72 18.16 -8.78
CA ILE A 422 -31.17 17.91 -7.45
C ILE A 422 -31.26 19.15 -6.57
N GLU A 423 -31.52 18.94 -5.29
CA GLU A 423 -31.53 20.04 -4.34
C GLU A 423 -30.10 20.48 -4.03
N MET A 424 -29.81 21.76 -4.23
CA MET A 424 -28.47 22.30 -4.14
C MET A 424 -28.29 23.14 -2.87
N VAL A 425 -27.18 22.91 -2.18
CA VAL A 425 -26.82 23.55 -0.91
C VAL A 425 -25.41 24.14 -1.03
N CYS A 426 -25.22 25.36 -0.51
CA CYS A 426 -23.90 25.96 -0.34
C CYS A 426 -23.86 26.61 1.04
N PRO A 427 -22.99 26.17 1.97
CA PRO A 427 -22.85 26.80 3.28
C PRO A 427 -22.51 28.29 3.15
N VAL A 428 -22.86 29.09 4.17
CA VAL A 428 -22.56 30.54 4.19
C VAL A 428 -21.07 30.82 4.02
N ASP A 429 -20.23 29.98 4.65
CA ASP A 429 -18.78 30.01 4.50
C ASP A 429 -18.26 28.65 4.00
N PRO A 430 -18.30 28.41 2.68
CA PRO A 430 -17.91 27.13 2.11
C PRO A 430 -16.40 26.87 2.23
N GLY A 431 -15.58 27.93 2.36
CA GLY A 431 -14.13 27.83 2.46
C GLY A 431 -13.62 27.20 3.75
N SER A 432 -14.40 27.32 4.85
CA SER A 432 -14.04 26.73 6.15
C SER A 432 -14.64 25.34 6.40
N ALA A 433 -15.46 24.83 5.47
CA ALA A 433 -16.20 23.58 5.67
C ALA A 433 -15.30 22.38 5.96
N VAL A 434 -14.18 22.25 5.25
CA VAL A 434 -13.22 21.15 5.44
C VAL A 434 -12.53 21.27 6.80
N VAL A 435 -11.92 22.41 7.12
CA VAL A 435 -11.18 22.57 8.39
C VAL A 435 -12.09 22.49 9.62
N LYS A 436 -13.29 23.07 9.58
CA LYS A 436 -14.27 22.96 10.68
C LYS A 436 -14.86 21.56 10.75
N GLY A 437 -15.13 20.95 9.60
CA GLY A 437 -15.58 19.57 9.49
C GLY A 437 -14.61 18.56 10.10
N ALA A 438 -13.31 18.78 9.94
CA ALA A 438 -12.29 17.94 10.55
C ALA A 438 -12.28 18.03 12.08
N VAL A 439 -12.58 19.19 12.65
CA VAL A 439 -12.83 19.34 14.10
C VAL A 439 -14.08 18.57 14.53
N ILE A 440 -15.16 18.62 13.73
CA ILE A 440 -16.38 17.82 13.98
C ILE A 440 -16.09 16.31 13.88
N CYS A 441 -15.25 15.87 12.93
CA CYS A 441 -14.77 14.48 12.86
C CYS A 441 -14.11 14.05 14.16
N GLY A 442 -13.40 14.97 14.81
CA GLY A 442 -12.95 14.76 16.17
C GLY A 442 -14.12 14.51 17.10
N LEU A 443 -14.99 15.50 17.29
CA LEU A 443 -16.11 15.42 18.25
C LEU A 443 -17.04 14.21 18.02
N ASN A 444 -17.02 13.62 16.82
CA ASN A 444 -17.80 12.46 16.44
C ASN A 444 -17.00 11.46 15.59
N THR A 445 -15.99 10.81 16.17
CA THR A 445 -15.10 9.88 15.43
C THR A 445 -15.81 8.68 14.82
N ARG A 446 -16.99 8.30 15.33
CA ARG A 446 -17.78 7.16 14.85
C ARG A 446 -18.78 7.51 13.76
N PHE A 447 -18.82 8.78 13.32
CA PHE A 447 -19.77 9.19 12.29
C PHE A 447 -19.48 8.52 10.95
N ILE A 448 -18.20 8.35 10.59
CA ILE A 448 -17.83 7.69 9.32
C ILE A 448 -17.79 6.19 9.59
N THR A 449 -18.73 5.45 9.00
CA THR A 449 -18.85 3.99 9.26
C THR A 449 -18.16 3.14 8.22
N SER A 450 -18.10 3.58 6.96
CA SER A 450 -17.44 2.83 5.90
C SER A 450 -17.05 3.70 4.70
N ARG A 451 -15.97 3.31 4.03
CA ARG A 451 -15.40 3.94 2.84
C ARG A 451 -15.42 2.99 1.65
N CYS A 452 -15.31 3.50 0.43
CA CYS A 452 -15.03 2.67 -0.74
C CYS A 452 -13.52 2.51 -0.91
N ALA A 453 -13.02 1.26 -0.93
CA ALA A 453 -11.62 0.96 -1.18
C ALA A 453 -11.14 1.60 -2.49
N ARG A 454 -10.02 2.34 -2.45
CA ARG A 454 -9.47 3.06 -3.61
C ARG A 454 -8.63 2.18 -4.51
N LEU A 455 -8.07 1.11 -3.94
CA LEU A 455 -7.25 0.12 -4.62
C LEU A 455 -7.80 -1.26 -4.29
N THR A 456 -7.54 -2.21 -5.18
CA THR A 456 -7.65 -3.62 -4.88
C THR A 456 -6.43 -4.03 -4.07
N TYR A 457 -6.65 -4.68 -2.92
CA TYR A 457 -5.63 -5.26 -2.05
C TYR A 457 -5.67 -6.77 -2.21
N GLY A 458 -4.53 -7.39 -2.46
CA GLY A 458 -4.47 -8.83 -2.64
C GLY A 458 -3.07 -9.38 -2.51
N VAL A 459 -2.96 -10.70 -2.50
CA VAL A 459 -1.69 -11.40 -2.27
C VAL A 459 -1.32 -12.18 -3.53
N LYS A 460 -0.03 -12.18 -3.89
CA LYS A 460 0.49 -13.09 -4.91
C LYS A 460 0.38 -14.52 -4.38
N THR A 461 -0.28 -15.38 -5.15
CA THR A 461 -0.56 -16.77 -4.75
C THR A 461 -0.12 -17.74 -5.82
N SER A 462 -0.03 -19.00 -5.42
CA SER A 462 0.11 -20.14 -6.31
C SER A 462 -1.18 -20.94 -6.32
N GLY A 463 -1.55 -21.48 -7.48
CA GLY A 463 -2.76 -22.30 -7.61
C GLY A 463 -2.81 -23.02 -8.95
N PRO A 464 -3.89 -23.79 -9.21
CA PRO A 464 -4.08 -24.51 -10.46
C PRO A 464 -3.89 -23.63 -11.69
N TRP A 465 -3.06 -24.08 -12.62
CA TRP A 465 -2.90 -23.45 -13.93
C TRP A 465 -4.16 -23.68 -14.76
N THR A 466 -4.57 -22.65 -15.48
CA THR A 466 -5.67 -22.71 -16.45
C THR A 466 -5.19 -22.17 -17.79
N SER A 467 -5.86 -22.56 -18.88
CA SER A 467 -5.53 -22.09 -20.24
C SER A 467 -5.71 -20.59 -20.44
N THR A 468 -6.32 -19.89 -19.48
CA THR A 468 -6.49 -18.44 -19.46
C THR A 468 -5.30 -17.69 -18.90
N ASN A 469 -4.25 -18.38 -18.41
CA ASN A 469 -3.06 -17.73 -17.86
C ASN A 469 -2.34 -16.91 -18.96
N PRO A 470 -2.07 -15.61 -18.75
CA PRO A 470 -1.47 -14.74 -19.76
C PRO A 470 -0.06 -15.15 -20.18
N LEU A 471 0.65 -15.93 -19.36
CA LEU A 471 1.96 -16.49 -19.69
C LEU A 471 1.87 -17.85 -20.42
N GLY A 472 0.67 -18.34 -20.69
CA GLY A 472 0.45 -19.62 -21.38
C GLY A 472 1.11 -20.80 -20.67
N GLU A 473 1.61 -21.77 -21.44
CA GLU A 473 2.26 -22.97 -20.89
C GLU A 473 3.55 -22.67 -20.12
N SER A 474 4.19 -21.51 -20.34
CA SER A 474 5.44 -21.15 -19.66
C SER A 474 5.29 -20.90 -18.15
N ALA A 475 4.06 -20.68 -17.68
CA ALA A 475 3.75 -20.54 -16.25
C ALA A 475 3.52 -21.87 -15.52
N LYS A 476 3.51 -23.01 -16.23
CA LYS A 476 3.19 -24.31 -15.63
C LYS A 476 4.34 -24.82 -14.77
N TYR A 477 4.01 -25.27 -13.56
CA TYR A 477 4.83 -26.19 -12.79
C TYR A 477 3.97 -27.27 -12.15
N TRP A 478 4.52 -28.46 -11.92
CA TRP A 478 3.76 -29.58 -11.37
C TRP A 478 3.63 -29.47 -9.83
N ASN A 479 2.42 -29.61 -9.29
CA ASN A 479 2.17 -29.67 -7.84
C ASN A 479 1.69 -31.08 -7.42
N GLU A 480 2.49 -31.74 -6.58
CA GLU A 480 2.28 -33.13 -6.16
C GLU A 480 1.32 -33.31 -4.98
N VAL A 481 0.99 -32.24 -4.24
CA VAL A 481 0.35 -32.35 -2.91
C VAL A 481 -1.18 -32.36 -2.96
N GLU A 482 -1.82 -31.61 -3.86
CA GLU A 482 -3.27 -31.39 -3.77
C GLU A 482 -4.12 -31.70 -5.01
N ALA A 483 -3.57 -32.17 -6.15
CA ALA A 483 -4.46 -32.50 -7.28
C ALA A 483 -3.92 -33.24 -8.52
N GLN A 484 -2.65 -33.65 -8.62
CA GLN A 484 -2.10 -34.17 -9.91
C GLN A 484 -2.41 -33.21 -11.10
N MET A 485 -2.21 -31.91 -10.91
CA MET A 485 -2.52 -30.90 -11.92
C MET A 485 -1.41 -29.85 -12.03
N ASP A 486 -1.31 -29.22 -13.20
CA ASP A 486 -0.41 -28.08 -13.42
C ASP A 486 -0.82 -26.91 -12.52
N TYR A 487 0.15 -26.25 -11.91
CA TYR A 487 0.02 -25.02 -11.11
C TYR A 487 0.74 -23.85 -11.79
N ALA A 488 0.46 -22.64 -11.32
CA ALA A 488 1.18 -21.42 -11.66
C ALA A 488 1.40 -20.57 -10.40
N ASP A 489 2.44 -19.72 -10.39
CA ASP A 489 2.85 -18.90 -9.24
C ASP A 489 2.51 -17.41 -9.41
N ASN A 490 1.87 -17.07 -10.51
CA ASN A 490 1.52 -15.71 -10.90
C ASN A 490 0.03 -15.42 -10.67
N LEU A 491 -0.65 -16.13 -9.77
CA LEU A 491 -2.04 -15.85 -9.44
C LEU A 491 -2.12 -14.66 -8.48
N PHE A 492 -3.21 -13.91 -8.56
CA PHE A 492 -3.50 -12.80 -7.66
C PHE A 492 -4.80 -13.07 -6.92
N HIS A 493 -4.72 -13.17 -5.60
CA HIS A 493 -5.88 -13.32 -4.73
C HIS A 493 -6.32 -11.96 -4.18
N ALA A 494 -7.33 -11.37 -4.80
CA ALA A 494 -7.93 -10.11 -4.34
C ALA A 494 -8.74 -10.34 -3.04
N ILE A 495 -8.26 -9.74 -1.94
CA ILE A 495 -8.90 -9.77 -0.61
C ILE A 495 -9.96 -8.66 -0.54
N VAL A 496 -9.58 -7.46 -0.96
CA VAL A 496 -10.49 -6.31 -1.07
C VAL A 496 -10.41 -5.78 -2.48
N ARG A 497 -11.55 -5.58 -3.13
CA ARG A 497 -11.61 -4.99 -4.47
C ARG A 497 -11.79 -3.48 -4.41
N ARG A 498 -11.23 -2.76 -5.38
CA ARG A 498 -11.55 -1.35 -5.59
C ARG A 498 -13.06 -1.14 -5.69
N GLY A 499 -13.56 -0.09 -5.04
CA GLY A 499 -14.99 0.22 -4.95
C GLY A 499 -15.79 -0.66 -3.99
N GLN A 500 -15.18 -1.66 -3.34
CA GLN A 500 -15.79 -2.41 -2.23
C GLN A 500 -15.97 -1.48 -1.02
N SER A 501 -17.14 -1.57 -0.40
CA SER A 501 -17.43 -0.85 0.85
C SER A 501 -16.71 -1.58 1.99
N VAL A 502 -15.85 -0.87 2.70
CA VAL A 502 -15.09 -1.38 3.85
C VAL A 502 -15.34 -0.48 5.05
N GLY A 503 -15.73 -1.08 6.17
CA GLY A 503 -15.99 -0.44 7.45
C GLY A 503 -14.74 0.19 8.05
N VAL A 504 -14.93 1.30 8.76
CA VAL A 504 -13.85 1.89 9.55
C VAL A 504 -13.57 0.97 10.74
N HIS A 505 -12.31 0.57 10.88
CA HIS A 505 -11.83 -0.50 11.76
C HIS A 505 -12.32 -1.91 11.39
N GLU A 506 -12.80 -2.12 10.16
CA GLU A 506 -13.09 -3.47 9.67
C GLU A 506 -11.79 -4.28 9.57
N LEU A 507 -11.85 -5.52 10.05
CA LEU A 507 -10.80 -6.52 9.96
C LEU A 507 -11.22 -7.56 8.93
N ILE A 508 -10.45 -7.70 7.87
CA ILE A 508 -10.68 -8.72 6.83
C ILE A 508 -9.58 -9.76 6.96
N GLN A 509 -9.99 -10.92 7.46
CA GLN A 509 -9.12 -12.07 7.67
C GLN A 509 -9.14 -12.97 6.43
N THR A 510 -7.96 -13.32 5.93
CA THR A 510 -7.78 -14.27 4.83
C THR A 510 -6.82 -15.37 5.25
N VAL A 511 -7.19 -16.62 5.04
CA VAL A 511 -6.37 -17.78 5.41
C VAL A 511 -5.70 -18.34 4.17
N PHE A 512 -4.39 -18.51 4.23
CA PHE A 512 -3.57 -19.10 3.19
C PHE A 512 -2.99 -20.43 3.65
N PHE A 513 -2.83 -21.34 2.68
CA PHE A 513 -2.27 -22.66 2.88
C PHE A 513 -0.93 -22.79 2.13
N PRO A 514 0.04 -23.55 2.65
CA PRO A 514 1.26 -23.82 1.92
C PRO A 514 0.97 -24.61 0.66
N VAL A 515 1.76 -24.34 -0.36
CA VAL A 515 1.68 -25.04 -1.65
C VAL A 515 2.28 -26.45 -1.55
N LEU A 516 3.22 -26.62 -0.63
CA LEU A 516 3.97 -27.86 -0.41
C LEU A 516 3.87 -28.30 1.06
N THR A 517 3.74 -29.60 1.32
CA THR A 517 3.75 -30.17 2.68
C THR A 517 5.03 -29.86 3.46
N THR A 518 6.15 -29.71 2.74
CA THR A 518 7.48 -29.39 3.30
C THR A 518 7.71 -27.88 3.48
N GLN A 519 6.72 -27.03 3.23
CA GLN A 519 6.89 -25.58 3.39
C GLN A 519 6.87 -25.23 4.88
N ASP A 520 7.94 -24.57 5.34
CA ASP A 520 8.10 -24.15 6.74
C ASP A 520 7.91 -22.64 6.93
N ILE A 521 7.87 -21.86 5.84
CA ILE A 521 7.62 -20.41 5.86
C ILE A 521 6.61 -20.07 4.75
N ALA A 522 5.53 -19.36 5.09
CA ALA A 522 4.67 -18.69 4.14
C ALA A 522 5.17 -17.26 3.87
N LYS A 523 5.47 -16.95 2.60
CA LYS A 523 5.80 -15.60 2.16
C LYS A 523 4.56 -14.96 1.55
N LEU A 524 3.94 -14.03 2.27
CA LEU A 524 2.76 -13.29 1.85
C LEU A 524 3.19 -11.94 1.28
N GLU A 525 3.24 -11.84 -0.06
CA GLU A 525 3.52 -10.59 -0.77
C GLU A 525 2.21 -9.86 -1.03
N LEU A 526 1.91 -8.84 -0.23
CA LEU A 526 0.71 -8.00 -0.34
C LEU A 526 0.93 -6.95 -1.43
N TYR A 527 0.08 -6.95 -2.45
CA TYR A 527 0.08 -6.00 -3.56
C TYR A 527 -1.15 -5.11 -3.53
N THR A 528 -1.00 -3.93 -4.13
CA THR A 528 -2.09 -2.99 -4.42
C THR A 528 -2.17 -2.70 -5.91
N THR A 529 -3.38 -2.51 -6.43
CA THR A 529 -3.61 -2.15 -7.84
C THR A 529 -4.89 -1.33 -8.04
N ASP A 530 -4.92 -0.51 -9.08
CA ASP A 530 -6.08 0.25 -9.53
C ASP A 530 -6.98 -0.53 -10.52
N ARG A 531 -6.58 -1.76 -10.88
CA ARG A 531 -7.32 -2.65 -11.78
C ARG A 531 -8.38 -3.46 -11.04
N ASP A 532 -9.45 -3.77 -11.77
CA ASP A 532 -10.58 -4.57 -11.29
C ASP A 532 -10.48 -6.00 -11.82
N ASP A 533 -10.90 -6.98 -11.00
CA ASP A 533 -11.07 -8.39 -11.37
C ASP A 533 -9.85 -9.11 -11.95
N GLU A 534 -8.65 -8.60 -11.67
CA GLU A 534 -7.41 -9.32 -11.98
C GLU A 534 -7.33 -10.60 -11.15
N ILE A 535 -7.05 -11.71 -11.83
CA ILE A 535 -6.81 -13.03 -11.22
C ILE A 535 -5.35 -13.46 -11.37
N TYR A 536 -4.54 -12.70 -12.13
CA TYR A 536 -3.11 -12.91 -12.30
C TYR A 536 -2.33 -11.63 -11.97
N MET A 537 -1.07 -11.81 -11.61
CA MET A 537 -0.12 -10.71 -11.41
C MET A 537 0.11 -9.95 -12.70
N VAL A 538 0.04 -8.61 -12.65
CA VAL A 538 0.36 -7.74 -13.77
C VAL A 538 1.45 -6.72 -13.40
N PRO A 539 2.28 -6.24 -14.35
CA PRO A 539 3.40 -5.34 -14.05
C PRO A 539 3.01 -4.00 -13.38
N SER A 540 1.75 -3.58 -13.47
CA SER A 540 1.28 -2.35 -12.83
C SER A 540 0.93 -2.51 -11.35
N MET A 541 0.88 -3.73 -10.82
CA MET A 541 0.66 -3.98 -9.39
C MET A 541 1.88 -3.55 -8.57
N ARG A 542 1.65 -2.93 -7.42
CA ARG A 542 2.72 -2.42 -6.53
C ARG A 542 2.79 -3.24 -5.26
N LEU A 543 3.98 -3.70 -4.90
CA LEU A 543 4.20 -4.40 -3.63
C LEU A 543 4.02 -3.38 -2.48
N ALA A 544 3.13 -3.70 -1.55
CA ALA A 544 2.86 -2.88 -0.38
C ALA A 544 3.55 -3.44 0.88
N ALA A 545 3.64 -4.76 1.02
CA ALA A 545 4.35 -5.41 2.11
C ALA A 545 4.74 -6.86 1.76
N THR A 546 5.76 -7.39 2.42
CA THR A 546 6.08 -8.82 2.43
C THR A 546 6.11 -9.33 3.86
N LEU A 547 5.27 -10.32 4.17
CA LEU A 547 5.23 -10.97 5.48
C LEU A 547 5.79 -12.40 5.36
N ALA A 548 6.75 -12.76 6.21
CA ALA A 548 7.29 -14.12 6.30
C ALA A 548 6.78 -14.77 7.60
N VAL A 549 5.94 -15.80 7.46
CA VAL A 549 5.24 -16.47 8.57
C VAL A 549 5.75 -17.90 8.71
N PRO A 550 6.42 -18.28 9.81
CA PRO A 550 6.76 -19.67 10.09
C PRO A 550 5.50 -20.55 10.22
N LEU A 551 5.52 -21.76 9.64
CA LEU A 551 4.35 -22.66 9.54
C LEU A 551 4.40 -23.88 10.46
N SER A 552 5.48 -24.14 11.19
CA SER A 552 5.66 -25.36 12.01
C SER A 552 6.34 -25.08 13.37
N ARG A 553 6.05 -25.92 14.37
CA ARG A 553 6.82 -26.05 15.63
C ARG A 553 8.12 -26.82 15.38
N VAL A 554 9.14 -26.56 16.20
CA VAL A 554 10.50 -27.13 16.06
C VAL A 554 10.66 -28.53 16.69
N ASP A 555 9.63 -29.15 17.29
CA ASP A 555 9.87 -30.11 18.39
C ASP A 555 9.29 -31.54 18.34
N GLU A 556 8.94 -32.14 17.20
CA GLU A 556 8.66 -33.60 17.15
C GLU A 556 9.29 -34.32 15.93
N THR A 557 10.13 -35.34 16.20
CA THR A 557 10.90 -36.09 15.19
C THR A 557 10.22 -37.39 14.75
N LEU A 558 10.00 -37.60 13.44
CA LEU A 558 9.49 -38.86 12.89
C LEU A 558 10.55 -39.97 12.82
N PRO A 559 10.20 -41.25 13.04
CA PRO A 559 11.09 -42.37 12.75
C PRO A 559 11.37 -42.53 11.25
N VAL A 560 12.59 -42.92 10.91
CA VAL A 560 13.04 -43.16 9.52
C VAL A 560 13.17 -44.66 9.23
N LYS A 561 12.84 -45.06 8.00
CA LYS A 561 13.21 -46.33 7.40
C LYS A 561 14.32 -46.09 6.40
N LEU A 562 15.52 -46.56 6.71
CA LEU A 562 16.72 -46.28 5.92
C LEU A 562 17.22 -47.56 5.25
N LEU A 563 17.15 -47.61 3.92
CA LEU A 563 17.68 -48.73 3.13
C LEU A 563 18.99 -48.34 2.48
N PHE A 564 20.08 -48.96 2.94
CA PHE A 564 21.39 -48.83 2.31
C PHE A 564 21.50 -49.81 1.14
N VAL A 565 21.86 -49.30 -0.05
CA VAL A 565 22.16 -50.07 -1.25
C VAL A 565 23.62 -49.81 -1.62
N GLN A 566 24.48 -50.76 -1.28
CA GLN A 566 25.93 -50.61 -1.34
C GLN A 566 26.54 -51.34 -2.52
N ASP A 567 27.24 -50.62 -3.39
CA ASP A 567 28.11 -51.24 -4.40
C ASP A 567 29.26 -51.96 -3.69
N ALA A 568 29.43 -53.24 -4.03
CA ALA A 568 30.52 -54.10 -3.57
C ALA A 568 31.17 -54.82 -4.76
N SER A 569 31.14 -54.20 -5.94
CA SER A 569 31.88 -54.64 -7.13
C SER A 569 33.39 -54.37 -6.98
N PRO A 570 34.24 -54.94 -7.84
CA PRO A 570 35.70 -54.78 -7.75
C PRO A 570 36.21 -53.32 -7.82
N SER A 571 35.47 -52.39 -8.43
CA SER A 571 35.86 -50.97 -8.48
C SER A 571 35.94 -50.32 -7.11
N MET A 572 35.12 -50.81 -6.16
CA MET A 572 35.09 -50.36 -4.77
C MET A 572 36.30 -50.82 -3.94
N ASN A 573 37.16 -51.69 -4.49
CA ASN A 573 38.43 -52.10 -3.86
C ASN A 573 39.53 -51.06 -4.04
N ASP A 574 39.42 -50.20 -5.05
CA ASP A 574 40.42 -49.17 -5.30
C ASP A 574 40.39 -48.12 -4.19
N GLY A 575 41.55 -47.78 -3.63
CA GLY A 575 41.68 -46.75 -2.59
C GLY A 575 40.83 -46.95 -1.31
N ASP A 576 40.56 -48.19 -0.88
CA ASP A 576 39.80 -48.53 0.34
C ASP A 576 38.37 -47.95 0.39
N LYS A 577 37.73 -47.69 -0.76
CA LYS A 577 36.40 -47.06 -0.84
C LYS A 577 35.30 -47.86 -0.13
N LEU A 578 35.26 -49.19 -0.29
CA LEU A 578 34.27 -50.00 0.43
C LEU A 578 34.45 -49.90 1.95
N SER A 579 35.70 -49.82 2.43
CA SER A 579 36.00 -49.66 3.86
C SER A 579 35.49 -48.31 4.38
N ALA A 580 35.75 -47.23 3.65
CA ALA A 580 35.18 -45.91 3.97
C ALA A 580 33.65 -45.88 3.94
N SER A 581 33.03 -46.62 3.02
CA SER A 581 31.57 -46.71 2.94
C SER A 581 30.97 -47.45 4.14
N LYS A 582 31.63 -48.53 4.60
CA LYS A 582 31.24 -49.23 5.84
C LYS A 582 31.30 -48.30 7.05
N ASP A 583 32.38 -47.53 7.19
CA ASP A 583 32.54 -46.57 8.29
C ASP A 583 31.45 -45.49 8.23
N GLY A 584 31.17 -44.97 7.04
CA GLY A 584 30.10 -44.01 6.82
C GLY A 584 28.69 -44.54 7.15
N ILE A 585 28.38 -45.79 6.78
CA ILE A 585 27.10 -46.42 7.15
C ILE A 585 27.00 -46.52 8.68
N LYS A 586 28.11 -46.88 9.37
CA LYS A 586 28.16 -46.93 10.84
C LYS A 586 27.97 -45.54 11.47
N ASP A 587 28.51 -44.47 10.87
CA ASP A 587 28.31 -43.09 11.30
C ASP A 587 26.84 -42.65 11.19
N VAL A 588 26.16 -43.00 10.09
CA VAL A 588 24.72 -42.75 9.96
C VAL A 588 23.92 -43.54 10.98
N CYS A 589 24.34 -44.76 11.33
CA CYS A 589 23.68 -45.55 12.38
C CYS A 589 23.80 -44.92 13.78
N HIS A 590 24.75 -44.01 14.03
CA HIS A 590 24.89 -43.33 15.33
C HIS A 590 23.77 -42.31 15.60
N ILE A 591 23.09 -41.82 14.56
CA ILE A 591 21.96 -40.88 14.69
C ILE A 591 20.60 -41.59 14.69
N LEU A 592 20.58 -42.92 14.63
CA LEU A 592 19.36 -43.73 14.64
C LEU A 592 18.97 -44.15 16.06
N ASN A 593 17.67 -44.24 16.32
CA ASN A 593 17.08 -44.73 17.56
C ASN A 593 16.29 -46.02 17.33
N THR A 594 15.73 -46.61 18.38
CA THR A 594 15.03 -47.91 18.30
C THR A 594 13.69 -47.86 17.56
N ALA A 595 13.15 -46.66 17.27
CA ALA A 595 11.95 -46.51 16.45
C ALA A 595 12.26 -46.45 14.95
N ASP A 596 13.53 -46.23 14.57
CA ASP A 596 13.98 -46.26 13.18
C ASP A 596 14.14 -47.71 12.68
N GLU A 597 13.94 -47.94 11.39
CA GLU A 597 14.24 -49.22 10.73
C GLU A 597 15.43 -49.07 9.79
N VAL A 598 16.26 -50.10 9.70
CA VAL A 598 17.38 -50.17 8.76
C VAL A 598 17.35 -51.44 7.93
N GLY A 599 17.76 -51.32 6.68
CA GLY A 599 18.02 -52.44 5.78
C GLY A 599 19.33 -52.26 5.04
N LEU A 600 19.94 -53.36 4.59
CA LEU A 600 21.21 -53.34 3.86
C LEU A 600 21.17 -54.33 2.69
N ILE A 601 21.38 -53.80 1.49
CA ILE A 601 21.59 -54.53 0.24
C ILE A 601 23.04 -54.28 -0.18
N LYS A 602 23.71 -55.33 -0.67
CA LYS A 602 24.91 -55.17 -1.50
C LYS A 602 24.65 -55.59 -2.93
N PHE A 603 25.36 -55.01 -3.88
CA PHE A 603 25.27 -55.41 -5.28
C PHE A 603 26.63 -55.40 -6.00
N SER A 604 26.73 -56.27 -7.00
CA SER A 604 27.71 -56.23 -8.08
C SER A 604 27.02 -56.73 -9.35
N LYS A 605 27.37 -57.89 -9.92
CA LYS A 605 26.60 -58.59 -10.96
C LYS A 605 25.27 -59.15 -10.45
N SER A 606 25.12 -59.26 -9.15
CA SER A 606 23.91 -59.76 -8.50
C SER A 606 23.59 -58.90 -7.29
N VAL A 607 22.29 -58.77 -6.99
CA VAL A 607 21.79 -57.99 -5.86
C VAL A 607 21.47 -58.93 -4.71
N ILE A 608 22.04 -58.68 -3.52
CA ILE A 608 21.91 -59.54 -2.35
C ILE A 608 21.47 -58.70 -1.15
N THR A 609 20.32 -59.01 -0.57
CA THR A 609 19.90 -58.47 0.72
C THR A 609 20.73 -59.10 1.84
N ILE A 610 21.52 -58.29 2.55
CA ILE A 610 22.34 -58.73 3.70
C ILE A 610 21.52 -58.65 4.98
N TRP A 611 20.68 -57.61 5.08
CA TRP A 611 19.86 -57.35 6.25
C TRP A 611 18.49 -56.88 5.79
N ASP A 612 17.46 -57.66 6.11
CA ASP A 612 16.08 -57.28 5.85
C ASP A 612 15.72 -56.03 6.66
N MET A 613 14.87 -55.17 6.08
CA MET A 613 14.39 -53.96 6.73
C MET A 613 13.75 -54.32 8.08
N GLN A 614 14.28 -53.80 9.19
CA GLN A 614 13.75 -54.09 10.53
C GLN A 614 14.22 -53.01 11.52
N PRO A 615 13.61 -52.91 12.73
CA PRO A 615 14.00 -51.94 13.73
C PRO A 615 15.50 -51.95 14.01
N TYR A 616 16.09 -50.76 14.14
CA TYR A 616 17.52 -50.59 14.32
C TYR A 616 17.98 -51.23 15.64
N SER A 617 19.03 -52.04 15.53
CA SER A 617 19.74 -52.66 16.63
C SER A 617 21.24 -52.52 16.39
N PRO A 618 22.06 -52.33 17.45
CA PRO A 618 23.52 -52.27 17.32
C PRO A 618 24.15 -53.46 16.59
N VAL A 619 23.47 -54.62 16.58
CA VAL A 619 23.90 -55.84 15.87
C VAL A 619 24.02 -55.62 14.35
N PHE A 620 23.27 -54.67 13.78
CA PHE A 620 23.35 -54.31 12.35
C PHE A 620 24.78 -53.97 11.90
N LYS A 621 25.60 -53.39 12.79
CA LYS A 621 26.99 -53.02 12.48
C LYS A 621 27.86 -54.22 12.10
N TYR A 622 27.61 -55.41 12.65
CA TYR A 622 28.33 -56.63 12.27
C TYR A 622 28.06 -57.06 10.83
N SER A 623 26.83 -56.84 10.34
CA SER A 623 26.45 -57.11 8.95
C SER A 623 27.12 -56.12 7.98
N VAL A 624 27.32 -54.87 8.41
CA VAL A 624 28.09 -53.87 7.65
C VAL A 624 29.56 -54.27 7.57
N ASP A 625 30.18 -54.64 8.69
CA ASP A 625 31.59 -55.03 8.75
C ASP A 625 31.87 -56.29 7.90
N GLY A 626 30.92 -57.23 7.86
CA GLY A 626 30.98 -58.45 7.07
C GLY A 626 30.88 -58.28 5.55
N MET A 627 30.61 -57.07 5.03
CA MET A 627 30.55 -56.85 3.57
C MET A 627 31.91 -57.10 2.92
N GLN A 628 31.93 -57.83 1.81
CA GLN A 628 33.13 -58.09 1.02
C GLN A 628 32.82 -57.89 -0.45
N ILE A 629 33.85 -57.51 -1.20
CA ILE A 629 33.78 -57.37 -2.65
C ILE A 629 33.46 -58.72 -3.28
N PHE A 630 32.59 -58.72 -4.28
CA PHE A 630 32.20 -59.92 -5.00
C PHE A 630 31.79 -59.61 -6.43
N GLY A 631 31.82 -60.61 -7.32
CA GLY A 631 31.46 -60.45 -8.72
C GLY A 631 32.48 -59.67 -9.55
N ASP A 632 32.12 -59.38 -10.80
CA ASP A 632 32.98 -58.81 -11.83
C ASP A 632 32.38 -57.58 -12.55
N SER A 633 31.14 -57.20 -12.23
CA SER A 633 30.40 -56.12 -12.89
C SER A 633 29.48 -55.36 -11.92
N THR A 634 28.79 -54.33 -12.39
CA THR A 634 27.93 -53.42 -11.61
C THR A 634 26.50 -53.41 -12.20
N SER A 635 25.53 -53.95 -11.46
CA SER A 635 24.10 -53.98 -11.81
C SER A 635 23.32 -52.96 -10.97
N LEU A 636 23.55 -51.68 -11.22
CA LEU A 636 22.98 -50.54 -10.49
C LEU A 636 21.45 -50.45 -10.64
N PHE A 637 20.93 -50.64 -11.86
CA PHE A 637 19.49 -50.57 -12.14
C PHE A 637 18.72 -51.69 -11.42
N ASP A 638 19.25 -52.92 -11.45
CA ASP A 638 18.68 -54.04 -10.70
C ASP A 638 18.66 -53.74 -9.19
N ALA A 639 19.73 -53.10 -8.67
CA ALA A 639 19.84 -52.73 -7.26
C ALA A 639 18.84 -51.64 -6.84
N ILE A 640 18.65 -50.61 -7.67
CA ILE A 640 17.68 -49.53 -7.43
C ILE A 640 16.25 -50.10 -7.42
N ILE A 641 15.90 -50.92 -8.42
CA ILE A 641 14.57 -51.54 -8.49
C ILE A 641 14.31 -52.46 -7.31
N HIS A 642 15.31 -53.25 -6.90
CA HIS A 642 15.19 -54.12 -5.73
C HIS A 642 14.93 -53.30 -4.46
N GLY A 643 15.64 -52.18 -4.27
CA GLY A 643 15.43 -51.27 -3.14
C GLY A 643 14.02 -50.66 -3.12
N ILE A 644 13.54 -50.15 -4.26
CA ILE A 644 12.17 -49.61 -4.39
C ILE A 644 11.13 -50.70 -4.13
N ARG A 645 11.37 -51.94 -4.59
CA ARG A 645 10.48 -53.07 -4.35
C ARG A 645 10.34 -53.40 -2.86
N ILE A 646 11.43 -53.38 -2.10
CA ILE A 646 11.39 -53.58 -0.64
C ILE A 646 10.51 -52.51 0.02
N PHE A 647 10.69 -51.23 -0.35
CA PHE A 647 9.86 -50.16 0.19
C PHE A 647 8.39 -50.26 -0.24
N ARG A 648 8.08 -50.65 -1.48
CA ARG A 648 6.70 -50.87 -1.92
C ARG A 648 6.01 -51.98 -1.12
N GLN A 649 6.70 -53.10 -0.88
CA GLN A 649 6.19 -54.17 -0.02
C GLN A 649 5.95 -53.71 1.41
N ARG A 650 6.83 -52.86 1.94
CA ARG A 650 6.70 -52.27 3.29
C ARG A 650 5.60 -51.22 3.39
N ALA A 651 5.45 -50.38 2.37
CA ALA A 651 4.39 -49.38 2.28
C ALA A 651 2.99 -50.03 2.24
N PHE A 652 2.87 -51.18 1.55
CA PHE A 652 1.65 -51.98 1.58
C PHE A 652 1.31 -52.46 3.00
N LEU A 653 2.30 -52.95 3.75
CA LEU A 653 2.11 -53.38 5.15
C LEU A 653 1.82 -52.21 6.10
N GLN A 654 2.45 -51.04 5.90
CA GLN A 654 2.23 -49.83 6.70
C GLN A 654 0.80 -49.30 6.64
N SER A 655 0.09 -49.50 5.53
CA SER A 655 -1.33 -49.13 5.42
C SER A 655 -2.20 -49.80 6.49
N LEU A 656 -1.70 -50.86 7.15
CA LEU A 656 -2.36 -51.59 8.23
C LEU A 656 -1.96 -51.12 9.65
N GLU A 657 -0.82 -50.44 9.82
CA GLU A 657 -0.18 -50.22 11.14
C GLU A 657 -0.39 -48.80 11.73
N ARG A 658 -1.04 -47.87 11.02
CA ARG A 658 -1.30 -46.46 11.42
C ARG A 658 -0.06 -45.60 11.79
N GLN A 659 1.14 -46.17 11.85
CA GLN A 659 2.38 -45.46 12.16
C GLN A 659 3.03 -44.90 10.88
N GLN A 660 3.35 -43.60 10.89
CA GLN A 660 4.01 -42.94 9.77
C GLN A 660 5.54 -43.02 9.89
N TYR A 661 6.21 -43.15 8.74
CA TYR A 661 7.67 -43.18 8.65
C TYR A 661 8.14 -42.33 7.47
N LYS A 662 9.40 -41.90 7.51
CA LYS A 662 10.12 -41.37 6.34
C LYS A 662 10.94 -42.48 5.69
N ASN A 663 10.73 -42.73 4.41
CA ASN A 663 11.35 -43.83 3.67
C ASN A 663 12.53 -43.31 2.85
N ILE A 664 13.76 -43.66 3.24
CA ILE A 664 14.99 -43.18 2.59
C ILE A 664 15.69 -44.35 1.91
N LEU A 665 15.72 -44.35 0.58
CA LEU A 665 16.53 -45.25 -0.23
C LEU A 665 17.86 -44.58 -0.54
N MET A 666 18.96 -45.19 -0.10
CA MET A 666 20.28 -44.61 -0.21
C MET A 666 21.20 -45.52 -1.00
N VAL A 667 21.64 -45.07 -2.17
CA VAL A 667 22.42 -45.84 -3.11
C VAL A 667 23.84 -45.30 -3.18
N PHE A 668 24.82 -46.15 -2.91
CA PHE A 668 26.25 -45.84 -2.98
C PHE A 668 26.87 -46.63 -4.12
N THR A 669 27.49 -45.94 -5.08
CA THR A 669 28.16 -46.58 -6.22
C THR A 669 29.34 -45.75 -6.72
N ASP A 670 30.39 -46.43 -7.15
CA ASP A 670 31.51 -45.82 -7.89
C ASP A 670 31.56 -46.30 -9.35
N GLY A 671 30.84 -47.38 -9.67
CA GLY A 671 30.73 -47.97 -11.00
C GLY A 671 29.58 -47.39 -11.82
N GLY A 672 29.76 -47.45 -13.14
CA GLY A 672 28.68 -47.26 -14.11
C GLY A 672 27.89 -48.54 -14.32
N GLU A 673 26.61 -48.41 -14.63
CA GLU A 673 25.77 -49.53 -15.05
C GLU A 673 26.37 -50.27 -16.26
N ASN A 674 26.58 -51.59 -16.14
CA ASN A 674 27.15 -52.40 -17.22
C ASN A 674 26.65 -53.86 -17.27
N SER A 675 25.71 -54.27 -16.42
CA SER A 675 25.32 -55.69 -16.30
C SER A 675 23.89 -55.96 -15.82
N SER A 676 23.10 -54.92 -15.53
CA SER A 676 21.71 -55.06 -15.12
C SER A 676 20.86 -55.69 -16.22
N SER A 677 19.95 -56.55 -15.79
CA SER A 677 18.88 -57.06 -16.65
C SER A 677 17.73 -56.05 -16.81
N THR A 678 17.57 -55.15 -15.85
CA THR A 678 16.59 -54.05 -15.84
C THR A 678 16.98 -52.95 -16.83
N LEU A 679 16.00 -52.47 -17.61
CA LEU A 679 16.18 -51.33 -18.51
C LEU A 679 16.09 -49.99 -17.77
N PHE A 680 16.82 -48.97 -18.25
CA PHE A 680 16.75 -47.61 -17.68
C PHE A 680 15.31 -47.06 -17.60
N LEU A 681 14.47 -47.38 -18.58
CA LEU A 681 13.07 -46.94 -18.59
C LEU A 681 12.28 -47.46 -17.37
N GLU A 682 12.57 -48.66 -16.89
CA GLU A 682 11.94 -49.24 -15.69
C GLU A 682 12.40 -48.54 -14.42
N VAL A 683 13.70 -48.20 -14.34
CA VAL A 683 14.26 -47.36 -13.27
C VAL A 683 13.63 -45.98 -13.29
N LYS A 684 13.53 -45.37 -14.48
CA LYS A 684 12.91 -44.06 -14.68
C LYS A 684 11.48 -44.04 -14.19
N ASN A 685 10.67 -45.01 -14.60
CA ASN A 685 9.28 -45.10 -14.17
C ASN A 685 9.14 -45.36 -12.67
N SER A 686 10.05 -46.14 -12.08
CA SER A 686 10.02 -46.45 -10.65
C SER A 686 10.49 -45.29 -9.77
N ILE A 687 11.42 -44.46 -10.24
CA ILE A 687 11.85 -43.24 -9.52
C ILE A 687 10.80 -42.14 -9.69
N LEU A 688 10.25 -41.92 -10.89
CA LEU A 688 9.20 -40.91 -11.13
C LEU A 688 7.92 -41.20 -10.36
N ASN A 689 7.58 -42.49 -10.21
CA ASN A 689 6.37 -42.94 -9.52
C ASN A 689 6.72 -44.07 -8.53
N PRO A 690 7.31 -43.74 -7.38
CA PRO A 690 7.76 -44.73 -6.41
C PRO A 690 6.58 -45.46 -5.75
N GLY A 691 5.43 -44.80 -5.59
CA GLY A 691 4.26 -45.37 -4.91
C GLY A 691 4.54 -45.67 -3.43
N ILE A 692 5.48 -44.93 -2.82
CA ILE A 692 5.93 -45.07 -1.44
C ILE A 692 5.70 -43.73 -0.73
N PRO A 693 4.91 -43.67 0.36
CA PRO A 693 4.70 -42.44 1.12
C PRO A 693 6.01 -41.90 1.73
N ASN A 694 6.14 -40.57 1.83
CA ASN A 694 7.30 -39.91 2.46
C ASN A 694 8.67 -40.41 1.93
N PHE A 695 8.76 -40.69 0.63
CA PHE A 695 9.95 -41.28 0.02
C PHE A 695 11.04 -40.24 -0.25
N ARG A 696 12.29 -40.64 -0.06
CA ARG A 696 13.50 -39.91 -0.42
C ARG A 696 14.47 -40.85 -1.10
N PHE A 697 15.05 -40.41 -2.20
CA PHE A 697 16.06 -41.15 -2.94
C PHE A 697 17.39 -40.41 -2.88
N MET A 698 18.40 -41.01 -2.28
CA MET A 698 19.74 -40.42 -2.18
C MET A 698 20.71 -41.24 -3.03
N LEU A 699 21.30 -40.62 -4.05
CA LEU A 699 22.28 -41.23 -4.93
C LEU A 699 23.66 -40.63 -4.65
N VAL A 700 24.55 -41.44 -4.10
CA VAL A 700 25.93 -41.07 -3.77
C VAL A 700 26.86 -41.69 -4.81
N LEU A 701 27.58 -40.83 -5.54
CA LEU A 701 28.43 -41.22 -6.67
C LEU A 701 29.88 -40.86 -6.40
N ALA A 702 30.76 -41.87 -6.32
CA ALA A 702 32.20 -41.66 -6.18
C ALA A 702 32.92 -41.76 -7.53
N GLY A 703 33.45 -40.64 -8.05
CA GLY A 703 34.30 -40.58 -9.24
C GLY A 703 33.66 -40.12 -10.54
N SER A 704 34.36 -40.31 -11.68
CA SER A 704 33.95 -39.84 -13.02
C SER A 704 32.75 -40.58 -13.62
N GLY A 705 32.01 -41.35 -12.81
CA GLY A 705 30.73 -41.98 -13.17
C GLY A 705 29.58 -41.01 -13.44
N GLN A 706 29.85 -39.70 -13.49
CA GLN A 706 28.88 -38.71 -13.99
C GLN A 706 28.51 -38.97 -15.45
N ASP A 707 29.43 -39.47 -16.28
CA ASP A 707 29.13 -39.77 -17.69
C ASP A 707 28.42 -41.12 -17.88
N SER A 708 28.75 -42.15 -17.08
CA SER A 708 28.16 -43.49 -17.20
C SER A 708 26.77 -43.61 -16.56
N ASN A 709 26.50 -42.85 -15.50
CA ASN A 709 25.19 -42.81 -14.83
C ASN A 709 24.39 -41.53 -15.12
N LYS A 710 24.81 -40.78 -16.16
CA LYS A 710 24.23 -39.49 -16.56
C LYS A 710 22.71 -39.49 -16.61
N ASN A 711 22.12 -40.55 -17.18
CA ASN A 711 20.67 -40.67 -17.30
C ASN A 711 19.95 -40.71 -15.94
N VAL A 712 20.53 -41.35 -14.92
CA VAL A 712 19.94 -41.41 -13.56
C VAL A 712 20.15 -40.09 -12.82
N ILE A 713 21.31 -39.44 -13.02
CA ILE A 713 21.59 -38.12 -12.45
C ILE A 713 20.63 -37.07 -13.01
N GLU A 714 20.52 -36.97 -14.34
CA GLU A 714 19.59 -36.06 -15.02
C GLU A 714 18.14 -36.32 -14.59
N LEU A 715 17.77 -37.58 -14.37
CA LEU A 715 16.46 -37.92 -13.82
C LEU A 715 16.27 -37.38 -12.40
N CYS A 716 17.24 -37.60 -11.51
CA CYS A 716 17.18 -37.14 -10.12
C CYS A 716 17.19 -35.62 -10.01
N GLU A 717 17.89 -34.93 -10.91
CA GLU A 717 17.98 -33.47 -10.96
C GLU A 717 16.83 -32.81 -11.76
N SER A 718 16.01 -33.62 -12.44
CA SER A 718 14.85 -33.13 -13.18
C SER A 718 13.83 -32.47 -12.26
N SER A 719 13.04 -31.53 -12.79
CA SER A 719 11.96 -30.86 -12.05
C SER A 719 10.93 -31.84 -11.45
N ALA A 720 10.80 -33.04 -12.02
CA ALA A 720 9.88 -34.08 -11.57
C ALA A 720 10.36 -34.87 -10.34
N CYS A 721 11.68 -34.90 -10.07
CA CYS A 721 12.23 -35.72 -8.98
C CYS A 721 13.10 -34.93 -7.98
N LYS A 722 13.60 -33.75 -8.34
CA LYS A 722 14.55 -32.97 -7.52
C LYS A 722 14.04 -32.60 -6.12
N ALA A 723 12.73 -32.65 -5.90
CA ALA A 723 12.12 -32.37 -4.60
C ALA A 723 12.31 -33.51 -3.58
N TYR A 724 12.55 -34.74 -4.03
CA TYR A 724 12.76 -35.91 -3.16
C TYR A 724 14.01 -36.74 -3.52
N CYS A 725 14.67 -36.45 -4.64
CA CYS A 725 15.95 -37.01 -5.01
C CYS A 725 17.10 -36.08 -4.63
N ILE A 726 18.16 -36.65 -4.05
CA ILE A 726 19.39 -35.94 -3.69
C ILE A 726 20.55 -36.67 -4.36
N VAL A 727 21.29 -35.96 -5.21
CA VAL A 727 22.52 -36.48 -5.83
C VAL A 727 23.73 -35.89 -5.10
N ILE A 728 24.63 -36.75 -4.62
CA ILE A 728 25.83 -36.35 -3.89
C ILE A 728 27.05 -36.83 -4.69
N PRO A 729 27.60 -35.99 -5.58
CA PRO A 729 28.82 -36.30 -6.31
C PRO A 729 30.04 -36.10 -5.41
N VAL A 730 30.93 -37.10 -5.33
CA VAL A 730 32.18 -37.03 -4.56
C VAL A 730 33.38 -37.53 -5.36
N LYS A 731 34.57 -37.11 -4.92
CA LYS A 731 35.84 -37.56 -5.51
C LYS A 731 35.96 -39.09 -5.42
N ASN A 732 36.58 -39.70 -6.43
CA ASN A 732 36.87 -41.15 -6.46
C ASN A 732 37.99 -41.52 -5.46
N SER A 733 37.76 -41.34 -4.16
CA SER A 733 38.76 -41.58 -3.13
C SER A 733 38.11 -41.90 -1.79
N ARG A 734 38.89 -42.50 -0.89
CA ARG A 734 38.49 -42.72 0.52
C ARG A 734 37.92 -41.46 1.18
N GLU A 735 38.62 -40.33 1.03
CA GLU A 735 38.21 -39.03 1.58
C GLU A 735 36.92 -38.50 0.93
N GLY A 736 36.74 -38.74 -0.38
CA GLY A 736 35.50 -38.39 -1.09
C GLY A 736 34.30 -39.13 -0.52
N VAL A 737 34.43 -40.44 -0.32
CA VAL A 737 33.40 -41.28 0.31
C VAL A 737 33.11 -40.80 1.74
N GLN A 738 34.14 -40.54 2.56
CA GLN A 738 33.95 -40.02 3.93
C GLN A 738 33.19 -38.68 3.96
N ASN A 739 33.50 -37.77 3.04
CA ASN A 739 32.78 -36.50 2.94
C ASN A 739 31.33 -36.69 2.48
N ALA A 740 31.05 -37.66 1.60
CA ALA A 740 29.68 -37.99 1.21
C ALA A 740 28.85 -38.40 2.43
N PHE A 741 29.40 -39.24 3.31
CA PHE A 741 28.69 -39.72 4.48
C PHE A 741 28.43 -38.64 5.53
N LYS A 742 29.28 -37.61 5.64
CA LYS A 742 28.97 -36.41 6.45
C LYS A 742 27.75 -35.66 5.92
N ILE A 743 27.67 -35.45 4.61
CA ILE A 743 26.53 -34.80 3.96
C ILE A 743 25.27 -35.66 4.13
N VAL A 744 25.39 -36.96 3.94
CA VAL A 744 24.31 -37.93 4.17
C VAL A 744 23.79 -37.87 5.62
N GLN A 745 24.69 -37.91 6.61
CA GLN A 745 24.32 -37.87 8.02
C GLN A 745 23.55 -36.59 8.36
N GLN A 746 23.99 -35.44 7.84
CA GLN A 746 23.28 -34.16 7.98
C GLN A 746 21.88 -34.21 7.35
N ASN A 747 21.76 -34.75 6.13
CA ASN A 747 20.47 -34.86 5.44
C ASN A 747 19.51 -35.80 6.18
N VAL A 748 19.99 -36.94 6.66
CA VAL A 748 19.18 -37.88 7.46
C VAL A 748 18.73 -37.21 8.78
N GLN A 749 19.60 -36.45 9.45
CA GLN A 749 19.26 -35.73 10.68
C GLN A 749 18.20 -34.65 10.45
N VAL A 750 18.33 -33.84 9.40
CA VAL A 750 17.33 -32.82 9.01
C VAL A 750 15.99 -33.50 8.69
N LEU A 751 16.04 -34.61 7.95
CA LEU A 751 14.83 -35.36 7.61
C LEU A 751 14.17 -35.96 8.86
N LYS A 752 14.91 -36.40 9.88
CA LYS A 752 14.29 -36.87 11.14
C LYS A 752 13.51 -35.79 11.87
N ASN A 753 13.91 -34.53 11.76
CA ASN A 753 13.37 -33.43 12.58
C ASN A 753 12.13 -32.71 12.01
N ALA A 754 11.60 -33.14 10.86
CA ALA A 754 10.41 -32.49 10.25
C ALA A 754 9.08 -33.17 10.68
N ASP A 755 8.13 -32.39 11.17
CA ASP A 755 6.80 -32.77 11.68
C ASP A 755 5.81 -33.21 10.56
N PRO A 756 5.05 -34.31 10.71
CA PRO A 756 4.04 -34.77 9.77
C PRO A 756 2.58 -34.43 10.08
N ASP A 757 2.24 -33.89 11.26
CA ASP A 757 0.83 -33.72 11.58
C ASP A 757 0.20 -32.60 10.76
N ASN A 758 -0.78 -33.02 9.95
CA ASN A 758 -1.62 -32.19 9.10
C ASN A 758 -2.65 -31.44 9.97
N HIS A 759 -2.18 -30.69 10.98
CA HIS A 759 -2.83 -29.43 11.30
C HIS A 759 -2.64 -28.56 10.07
N GLN A 760 -3.70 -27.86 9.66
CA GLN A 760 -3.68 -27.16 8.38
C GLN A 760 -2.71 -26.01 8.57
N LYS A 761 -1.41 -26.26 8.26
CA LYS A 761 -0.35 -25.25 8.29
C LYS A 761 -0.94 -24.04 7.59
N THR A 762 -1.21 -22.99 8.35
CA THR A 762 -1.93 -21.84 7.83
C THR A 762 -1.17 -20.60 8.16
N ALA A 763 -1.19 -19.68 7.21
CA ALA A 763 -0.83 -18.30 7.44
C ALA A 763 -2.11 -17.48 7.32
N THR A 764 -2.54 -16.90 8.42
CA THR A 764 -3.67 -15.97 8.45
C THR A 764 -3.14 -14.57 8.23
N LEU A 765 -3.72 -13.85 7.28
CA LEU A 765 -3.47 -12.43 7.03
C LEU A 765 -4.68 -11.61 7.44
N ASP A 766 -4.45 -10.68 8.33
CA ASP A 766 -5.43 -9.71 8.80
C ASP A 766 -5.16 -8.37 8.16
N LEU A 767 -6.07 -7.92 7.29
CA LEU A 767 -6.09 -6.55 6.79
C LEU A 767 -7.06 -5.71 7.61
N SER A 768 -6.52 -4.77 8.40
CA SER A 768 -7.33 -3.84 9.18
C SER A 768 -7.39 -2.47 8.50
N PHE A 769 -8.61 -2.01 8.24
CA PHE A 769 -8.90 -0.72 7.61
C PHE A 769 -9.22 0.33 8.67
N GLY A 770 -8.18 0.88 9.29
CA GLY A 770 -8.32 1.91 10.31
C GLY A 770 -8.92 3.22 9.78
N SER A 771 -9.30 4.09 10.71
CA SER A 771 -9.75 5.45 10.40
C SER A 771 -8.71 6.27 9.63
N THR A 772 -7.43 5.93 9.79
CA THR A 772 -6.34 6.75 9.27
C THR A 772 -5.25 5.99 8.49
N GLN A 773 -5.30 4.66 8.45
CA GLN A 773 -4.32 3.81 7.73
C GLN A 773 -4.86 2.40 7.52
N VAL A 774 -4.38 1.72 6.49
CA VAL A 774 -4.54 0.27 6.35
C VAL A 774 -3.32 -0.43 6.98
N THR A 775 -3.56 -1.46 7.78
CA THR A 775 -2.49 -2.27 8.41
C THR A 775 -2.68 -3.74 8.08
N ALA A 776 -1.58 -4.49 8.05
CA ALA A 776 -1.54 -5.90 7.75
C ALA A 776 -0.79 -6.60 8.87
N GLU A 777 -1.40 -7.63 9.44
CA GLU A 777 -0.77 -8.48 10.44
C GLU A 777 -0.90 -9.92 9.98
N ALA A 778 0.10 -10.76 10.25
CA ALA A 778 0.02 -12.17 9.93
C ALA A 778 0.27 -13.06 11.15
N PHE A 779 -0.41 -14.19 11.15
CA PHE A 779 -0.43 -15.17 12.23
C PHE A 779 -0.21 -16.56 11.66
N ASN A 780 0.51 -17.40 12.40
CA ASN A 780 0.51 -18.84 12.14
C ASN A 780 -0.77 -19.47 12.71
N GLU A 781 -0.94 -20.79 12.52
CA GLU A 781 -2.10 -21.55 13.02
C GLU A 781 -2.27 -21.46 14.55
N ASP A 782 -1.17 -21.30 15.29
CA ASP A 782 -1.16 -21.19 16.75
C ASP A 782 -1.56 -19.79 17.28
N GLY A 783 -1.72 -18.80 16.38
CA GLY A 783 -2.03 -17.42 16.73
C GLY A 783 -0.82 -16.59 17.15
N ASP A 784 0.41 -17.07 16.92
CA ASP A 784 1.62 -16.28 17.15
C ASP A 784 1.62 -15.08 16.20
N LYS A 785 1.74 -13.89 16.80
CA LYS A 785 1.68 -12.62 16.08
C LYS A 785 3.05 -12.27 15.51
N PHE A 786 3.15 -12.28 14.19
CA PHE A 786 4.31 -11.76 13.47
C PHE A 786 3.96 -10.37 12.93
N ARG A 787 4.25 -9.35 13.73
CA ARG A 787 3.98 -7.94 13.36
C ARG A 787 5.15 -7.42 12.54
N ILE A 788 4.89 -7.09 11.28
CA ILE A 788 5.78 -6.29 10.44
C ILE A 788 5.01 -5.04 10.05
N GLU A 789 5.61 -3.87 10.23
CA GLU A 789 5.00 -2.62 9.77
C GLU A 789 4.83 -2.66 8.24
N ILE A 790 3.64 -2.33 7.74
CA ILE A 790 3.49 -2.08 6.31
C ILE A 790 4.34 -0.86 5.99
N ASP A 791 5.51 -1.10 5.40
CA ASP A 791 6.34 -0.03 4.90
C ASP A 791 5.93 0.33 3.48
N PHE A 792 4.97 1.25 3.37
CA PHE A 792 4.62 1.87 2.09
C PHE A 792 5.77 2.73 1.50
N LEU A 793 6.91 2.87 2.20
CA LEU A 793 8.11 3.60 1.79
C LEU A 793 9.21 2.68 1.22
N ALA A 794 9.14 1.36 1.40
CA ALA A 794 10.27 0.44 1.17
C ALA A 794 10.76 0.34 -0.28
N ASP A 795 9.95 0.73 -1.27
CA ASP A 795 10.20 0.44 -2.68
C ASP A 795 10.96 1.54 -3.46
N ARG A 796 11.60 2.51 -2.79
CA ARG A 796 12.34 3.60 -3.48
C ARG A 796 13.63 4.07 -2.80
N MET A 797 14.54 3.15 -2.49
CA MET A 797 15.98 3.46 -2.53
C MET A 797 16.56 3.22 -3.91
#